data_AF-A0A2N3PJ50-F1
#
_entry.id   AF-A0A2N3PJ50-F1
#
_cell.length_a   1.000
_cell.length_b   1.000
_cell.length_c   1.000
_cell.angle_alpha   90.00
_cell.angle_beta   90.00
_cell.angle_gamma   90.00
#
_symmetry.space_group_name_H-M   'P 1'
#
loop_
_entity.id
_entity.type
_entity.pdbx_description
1 polymer ?
#
loop_
_entity_poly.entity_id
_entity_poly.type
_entity_poly.pdbx_seq_one_letter_code
_entity_poly.pdbx_strand_id
1 'polypeptide(L)'
;MIKQPQDEIDYKVKFSQEYFNPKLCKYDNERIDIILLDKKGNPLLYIEAKVTLNPQERAKAIAQVVLTNKKQKQILNHLALIYKENGNDILEFIELLDDSVMFNNDFHWESETPSTPTRDAIDRINDRLKQSAKIIKYQNDEIKEFYANLLKREDLEISITLKNMITIFHAWKESIKFKNEIKNEQILINLFLVDMLNNTKYKDSLIIVGTDLGSQKPLIREGTDLNAFSIEINENKQEVKFIDDKNEKFYTIPNLQAYTAFWQKYKRPPAKDEFLKILEESHLLYTDKYRKDTGGEYTPFFFVSEQNKILEQYCQDSKTSLKDYIIYDPCCGVGNLENQFPKEIKKQCYLSTLDSKDVDICKIKDFENVKQFDYLENSNEPKFTHGGTGLTISEIVKREKKKLMIIMNPPYQRQKGRKENKAISFFNKVLKLEPEVIVFYYMTESFLRDELQYYINSKLKMYSHIFSTAKTFNLSDWSISQIIFSKHLGDTINDKSFTAKRYEKDKIGFNYVKSYTYDLKRPSLVKEIDTAIKQNQKGMILGNYSYLESSINMTNKPSKNQTPITTENLQYCLLSKGLNFNTHHKYFERNDYVLKGKLSEISQELFSDSIAFSLFYLRMAFTNKEVASSGGGG
;
A
#
# COMPACT_ATOMS: atom_id res chain seq x y z
N MET A 1 -40.16 -16.82 35.30
CA MET A 1 -39.52 -16.60 33.99
C MET A 1 -39.14 -15.14 33.88
N ILE A 2 -37.84 -14.82 33.93
CA ILE A 2 -37.35 -13.48 33.62
C ILE A 2 -37.28 -13.41 32.09
N LYS A 3 -38.08 -12.55 31.46
CA LYS A 3 -38.01 -12.31 30.00
C LYS A 3 -36.66 -11.66 29.69
N GLN A 4 -35.94 -12.16 28.68
CA GLN A 4 -34.76 -11.46 28.16
C GLN A 4 -35.14 -10.05 27.69
N PRO A 5 -34.30 -9.03 27.93
CA PRO A 5 -34.50 -7.69 27.39
C PRO A 5 -34.65 -7.71 25.85
N GLN A 6 -35.55 -6.91 25.30
CA GLN A 6 -35.78 -6.83 23.84
C GLN A 6 -34.47 -6.52 23.08
N ASP A 7 -33.61 -5.69 23.67
CA ASP A 7 -32.32 -5.28 23.11
C ASP A 7 -31.34 -6.47 22.93
N GLU A 8 -31.37 -7.47 23.82
CA GLU A 8 -30.57 -8.70 23.69
C GLU A 8 -31.09 -9.58 22.54
N ILE A 9 -32.41 -9.66 22.38
CA ILE A 9 -33.06 -10.40 21.30
C ILE A 9 -32.75 -9.76 19.94
N ASP A 10 -32.83 -8.44 19.86
CA ASP A 10 -32.53 -7.71 18.64
C ASP A 10 -31.04 -7.81 18.28
N TYR A 11 -30.15 -7.77 19.28
CA TYR A 11 -28.72 -7.95 19.08
C TYR A 11 -28.35 -9.33 18.56
N LYS A 12 -28.85 -10.42 19.18
CA LYS A 12 -28.49 -11.79 18.77
C LYS A 12 -28.97 -12.12 17.35
N VAL A 13 -30.14 -11.62 16.95
CA VAL A 13 -30.66 -11.77 15.58
C VAL A 13 -29.81 -10.97 14.60
N LYS A 14 -29.51 -9.71 14.90
CA LYS A 14 -28.68 -8.87 14.03
C LYS A 14 -27.28 -9.45 13.84
N PHE A 15 -26.63 -9.85 14.94
CA PHE A 15 -25.31 -10.48 14.91
C PHE A 15 -25.32 -11.74 14.03
N SER A 16 -26.31 -12.61 14.22
CA SER A 16 -26.42 -13.85 13.45
C SER A 16 -26.65 -13.59 11.96
N GLN A 17 -27.42 -12.56 11.60
CA GLN A 17 -27.63 -12.17 10.20
C GLN A 17 -26.39 -11.56 9.55
N GLU A 18 -25.55 -10.89 10.33
CA GLU A 18 -24.34 -10.22 9.86
C GLU A 18 -23.17 -11.20 9.66
N TYR A 19 -23.01 -12.17 10.56
CA TYR A 19 -21.83 -13.03 10.61
C TYR A 19 -22.08 -14.49 10.21
N PHE A 20 -23.31 -15.00 10.36
CA PHE A 20 -23.64 -16.40 10.12
C PHE A 20 -24.62 -16.58 8.95
N ASN A 21 -24.76 -17.81 8.45
CA ASN A 21 -25.82 -18.14 7.51
C ASN A 21 -27.14 -18.33 8.28
N PRO A 22 -28.18 -17.50 8.04
CA PRO A 22 -29.43 -17.59 8.79
C PRO A 22 -30.12 -18.96 8.70
N LYS A 23 -29.91 -19.72 7.63
CA LYS A 23 -30.48 -21.07 7.46
C LYS A 23 -29.86 -22.12 8.38
N LEU A 24 -28.67 -21.82 8.92
CA LEU A 24 -27.92 -22.69 9.82
C LEU A 24 -27.98 -22.20 11.28
N CYS A 25 -28.75 -21.15 11.57
CA CYS A 25 -28.96 -20.66 12.93
C CYS A 25 -30.35 -21.07 13.42
N LYS A 26 -30.42 -21.68 14.60
CA LYS A 26 -31.66 -21.86 15.37
C LYS A 26 -31.59 -21.03 16.64
N TYR A 27 -32.71 -20.40 16.98
CA TYR A 27 -32.87 -19.66 18.22
C TYR A 27 -33.71 -20.48 19.18
N ASP A 28 -33.21 -20.78 20.38
CA ASP A 28 -33.91 -21.53 21.42
C ASP A 28 -34.00 -20.69 22.69
N ASN A 29 -34.97 -19.78 22.71
CA ASN A 29 -35.18 -18.85 23.83
C ASN A 29 -35.46 -19.53 25.19
N GLU A 30 -35.63 -20.86 25.25
CA GLU A 30 -35.85 -21.58 26.51
C GLU A 30 -34.57 -22.12 27.13
N ARG A 31 -33.54 -22.40 26.32
CA ARG A 31 -32.30 -23.06 26.81
C ARG A 31 -31.03 -22.44 26.28
N ILE A 32 -30.98 -21.97 25.03
CA ILE A 32 -29.77 -21.40 24.43
C ILE A 32 -30.06 -20.33 23.38
N ASP A 33 -29.36 -19.20 23.45
CA ASP A 33 -29.62 -18.07 22.56
C ASP A 33 -29.49 -18.41 21.08
N ILE A 34 -28.39 -19.06 20.68
CA ILE A 34 -28.17 -19.48 19.29
C ILE A 34 -27.53 -20.87 19.26
N ILE A 35 -28.12 -21.75 18.43
CA ILE A 35 -27.51 -23.01 18.00
C ILE A 35 -27.10 -22.86 16.55
N LEU A 36 -25.79 -22.95 16.31
CA LEU A 36 -25.23 -23.00 14.97
C LEU A 36 -25.17 -24.45 14.50
N LEU A 37 -25.66 -24.72 13.29
CA LEU A 37 -25.78 -26.07 12.72
C LEU A 37 -24.82 -26.28 11.54
N ASP A 38 -24.41 -27.53 11.34
CA ASP A 38 -23.78 -27.95 10.10
C ASP A 38 -24.81 -28.13 8.97
N LYS A 39 -24.32 -28.35 7.75
CA LYS A 39 -25.18 -28.58 6.56
C LYS A 39 -26.08 -29.82 6.68
N LYS A 40 -25.81 -30.73 7.63
CA LYS A 40 -26.60 -31.94 7.90
C LYS A 40 -27.60 -31.72 9.06
N GLY A 41 -27.60 -30.55 9.69
CA GLY A 41 -28.49 -30.20 10.79
C GLY A 41 -27.98 -30.60 12.18
N ASN A 42 -26.70 -30.99 12.32
CA ASN A 42 -26.11 -31.28 13.63
C ASN A 42 -25.59 -30.00 14.30
N PRO A 43 -25.67 -29.87 15.63
CA PRO A 43 -25.04 -28.78 16.37
C PRO A 43 -23.53 -28.68 16.15
N LEU A 44 -23.06 -27.48 15.79
CA LEU A 44 -21.64 -27.10 15.67
C LEU A 44 -21.19 -26.21 16.81
N LEU A 45 -22.04 -25.29 17.24
CA LEU A 45 -21.69 -24.31 18.26
C LEU A 45 -22.92 -23.89 19.06
N TYR A 46 -22.73 -23.82 20.36
CA TYR A 46 -23.69 -23.31 21.33
C TYR A 46 -23.23 -21.93 21.77
N ILE A 47 -24.09 -20.92 21.55
CA ILE A 47 -23.74 -19.52 21.73
C ILE A 47 -24.69 -18.86 22.73
N GLU A 48 -24.12 -18.19 23.74
CA GLU A 48 -24.82 -17.28 24.64
C GLU A 48 -24.60 -15.83 24.21
N ALA A 49 -25.66 -15.02 24.16
CA ALA A 49 -25.60 -13.64 23.69
C ALA A 49 -25.79 -12.64 24.84
N LYS A 50 -24.98 -11.58 24.84
CA LYS A 50 -25.06 -10.47 25.79
C LYS A 50 -24.79 -9.17 25.04
N VAL A 51 -25.46 -8.06 25.39
CA VAL A 51 -25.19 -6.78 24.69
C VAL A 51 -23.81 -6.23 25.08
N THR A 52 -23.50 -6.23 26.37
CA THR A 52 -22.21 -5.83 26.94
C THR A 52 -21.85 -6.75 28.08
N LEU A 53 -20.56 -6.90 28.37
CA LEU A 53 -20.06 -7.75 29.46
C LEU A 53 -19.04 -7.01 30.32
N ASN A 54 -19.33 -6.87 31.61
CA ASN A 54 -18.29 -6.67 32.62
C ASN A 54 -17.70 -8.04 33.06
N PRO A 55 -16.58 -8.07 33.83
CA PRO A 55 -15.95 -9.33 34.22
C PRO A 55 -16.86 -10.32 34.98
N GLN A 56 -17.76 -9.82 35.83
CA GLN A 56 -18.70 -10.67 36.58
C GLN A 56 -19.81 -11.21 35.67
N GLU A 57 -20.34 -10.36 34.78
CA GLU A 57 -21.32 -10.76 33.77
C GLU A 57 -20.73 -11.79 32.79
N ARG A 58 -19.46 -11.64 32.41
CA ARG A 58 -18.76 -12.60 31.56
C ARG A 58 -18.63 -13.94 32.27
N ALA A 59 -18.19 -13.96 33.53
CA ALA A 59 -18.08 -15.19 34.31
C ALA A 59 -19.43 -15.90 34.43
N LYS A 60 -20.52 -15.13 34.63
CA LYS A 60 -21.88 -15.64 34.59
C LYS A 60 -22.21 -16.23 33.23
N ALA A 61 -22.07 -15.48 32.13
CA ALA A 61 -22.39 -15.91 30.77
C ALA A 61 -21.64 -17.20 30.36
N ILE A 62 -20.37 -17.33 30.74
CA ILE A 62 -19.60 -18.57 30.57
C ILE A 62 -20.27 -19.75 31.30
N ALA A 63 -20.65 -19.56 32.57
CA ALA A 63 -21.35 -20.59 33.32
C ALA A 63 -22.71 -20.95 32.68
N GLN A 64 -23.44 -19.96 32.16
CA GLN A 64 -24.72 -20.17 31.46
C GLN A 64 -24.54 -21.06 30.23
N VAL A 65 -23.57 -20.77 29.35
CA VAL A 65 -23.35 -21.56 28.13
C VAL A 65 -22.83 -22.98 28.44
N VAL A 66 -21.99 -23.14 29.47
CA VAL A 66 -21.47 -24.44 29.92
C VAL A 66 -22.57 -25.31 30.51
N LEU A 67 -23.38 -24.78 31.42
CA LEU A 67 -24.51 -25.50 32.01
C LEU A 67 -25.56 -25.86 30.96
N THR A 68 -25.77 -24.97 30.01
CA THR A 68 -26.67 -25.21 28.88
C THR A 68 -26.19 -26.38 28.03
N ASN A 69 -24.91 -26.37 27.63
CA ASN A 69 -24.30 -27.46 26.88
C ASN A 69 -24.47 -28.81 27.57
N LYS A 70 -24.27 -28.87 28.90
CA LYS A 70 -24.45 -30.09 29.70
C LYS A 70 -25.87 -30.67 29.63
N LYS A 71 -26.88 -29.84 29.38
CA LYS A 71 -28.29 -30.24 29.28
C LYS A 71 -28.76 -30.54 27.85
N GLN A 72 -27.87 -30.45 26.86
CA GLN A 72 -28.20 -30.78 25.47
C GLN A 72 -28.08 -32.28 25.19
N LYS A 73 -28.80 -32.76 24.17
CA LYS A 73 -28.69 -34.16 23.71
C LYS A 73 -27.28 -34.49 23.21
N GLN A 74 -26.62 -33.51 22.60
CA GLN A 74 -25.24 -33.59 22.15
C GLN A 74 -24.43 -32.53 22.90
N ILE A 75 -23.50 -32.98 23.74
CA ILE A 75 -22.54 -32.12 24.44
C ILE A 75 -21.40 -31.81 23.47
N LEU A 76 -21.07 -30.53 23.32
CA LEU A 76 -19.97 -30.05 22.48
C LEU A 76 -18.74 -29.75 23.34
N ASN A 77 -17.56 -29.92 22.76
CA ASN A 77 -16.28 -29.46 23.31
C ASN A 77 -15.94 -28.01 22.90
N HIS A 78 -16.84 -27.35 22.18
CA HIS A 78 -16.67 -25.98 21.71
C HIS A 78 -17.94 -25.17 21.94
N LEU A 79 -17.79 -24.00 22.55
CA LEU A 79 -18.86 -23.07 22.92
C LEU A 79 -18.49 -21.65 22.49
N ALA A 80 -19.44 -20.71 22.52
CA ALA A 80 -19.12 -19.31 22.31
C ALA A 80 -19.98 -18.34 23.11
N LEU A 81 -19.45 -17.13 23.30
CA LEU A 81 -20.19 -15.96 23.71
C LEU A 81 -20.18 -14.92 22.58
N ILE A 82 -21.26 -14.17 22.43
CA ILE A 82 -21.28 -12.99 21.54
C ILE A 82 -21.68 -11.74 22.32
N TYR A 83 -20.95 -10.64 22.10
CA TYR A 83 -21.16 -9.38 22.79
C TYR A 83 -20.47 -8.19 22.12
N LYS A 84 -20.78 -6.97 22.55
CA LYS A 84 -20.08 -5.76 22.10
C LYS A 84 -18.99 -5.31 23.08
N GLU A 85 -17.84 -4.94 22.54
CA GLU A 85 -16.72 -4.36 23.29
C GLU A 85 -16.13 -3.19 22.50
N ASN A 86 -16.13 -1.98 23.09
CA ASN A 86 -15.57 -0.76 22.47
C ASN A 86 -16.07 -0.47 21.05
N GLY A 87 -17.34 -0.77 20.76
CA GLY A 87 -17.96 -0.56 19.45
C GLY A 87 -17.73 -1.67 18.43
N ASN A 88 -16.95 -2.71 18.78
CA ASN A 88 -16.76 -3.90 17.95
C ASN A 88 -17.70 -5.02 18.39
N ASP A 89 -18.13 -5.84 17.43
CA ASP A 89 -18.77 -7.11 17.71
C ASP A 89 -17.70 -8.16 18.01
N ILE A 90 -17.90 -8.90 19.09
CA ILE A 90 -16.97 -9.93 19.58
C ILE A 90 -17.66 -11.28 19.57
N LEU A 91 -16.96 -12.29 19.05
CA LEU A 91 -17.22 -13.70 19.30
C LEU A 91 -16.09 -14.25 20.16
N GLU A 92 -16.41 -14.64 21.38
CA GLU A 92 -15.48 -15.32 22.26
C GLU A 92 -15.70 -16.83 22.17
N PHE A 93 -14.82 -17.50 21.45
CA PHE A 93 -14.82 -18.94 21.26
C PHE A 93 -14.13 -19.64 22.42
N ILE A 94 -14.77 -20.67 22.97
CA ILE A 94 -14.32 -21.42 24.14
C ILE A 94 -14.15 -22.87 23.71
N GLU A 95 -12.91 -23.29 23.54
CA GLU A 95 -12.54 -24.67 23.31
C GLU A 95 -12.22 -25.35 24.63
N LEU A 96 -12.98 -26.40 24.94
CA LEU A 96 -12.78 -27.24 26.11
C LEU A 96 -11.75 -28.31 25.74
N LEU A 97 -10.59 -28.23 26.37
CA LEU A 97 -9.46 -29.13 26.10
C LEU A 97 -9.57 -30.44 26.89
N ASP A 98 -10.43 -30.46 27.91
CA ASP A 98 -10.66 -31.60 28.79
C ASP A 98 -12.16 -31.75 29.08
N ASP A 99 -12.65 -32.98 28.94
CA ASP A 99 -14.01 -33.39 29.27
C ASP A 99 -14.34 -33.18 30.76
N SER A 100 -13.33 -33.10 31.64
CA SER A 100 -13.53 -32.87 33.08
C SER A 100 -14.34 -31.61 33.39
N VAL A 101 -14.34 -30.60 32.52
CA VAL A 101 -15.19 -29.41 32.67
C VAL A 101 -16.67 -29.77 32.70
N MET A 102 -17.08 -30.77 31.90
CA MET A 102 -18.47 -31.18 31.72
C MET A 102 -18.89 -32.36 32.60
N PHE A 103 -17.97 -33.19 33.09
CA PHE A 103 -18.31 -34.47 33.72
C PHE A 103 -17.82 -34.63 35.17
N ASN A 104 -17.39 -33.55 35.83
CA ASN A 104 -17.02 -33.61 37.24
C ASN A 104 -18.24 -33.65 38.19
N ASN A 105 -18.07 -34.16 39.42
CA ASN A 105 -19.14 -34.34 40.41
C ASN A 105 -19.05 -33.36 41.60
N ASP A 106 -18.31 -32.27 41.46
CA ASP A 106 -18.00 -31.36 42.57
C ASP A 106 -19.11 -30.35 42.91
N PHE A 107 -20.16 -30.27 42.09
CA PHE A 107 -21.43 -29.61 42.38
C PHE A 107 -22.59 -30.34 41.66
N HIS A 108 -23.83 -30.10 42.10
CA HIS A 108 -25.01 -30.81 41.60
C HIS A 108 -25.54 -30.22 40.28
N TRP A 109 -24.97 -30.65 39.16
CA TRP A 109 -25.36 -30.21 37.80
C TRP A 109 -26.87 -30.27 37.50
N GLU A 110 -27.57 -31.28 38.01
CA GLU A 110 -29.00 -31.46 37.76
C GLU A 110 -29.86 -30.36 38.40
N SER A 111 -29.45 -29.86 39.58
CA SER A 111 -30.16 -28.81 40.31
C SER A 111 -29.90 -27.40 39.77
N GLU A 112 -28.83 -27.21 39.00
CA GLU A 112 -28.47 -25.91 38.45
C GLU A 112 -29.42 -25.48 37.34
N THR A 113 -29.77 -24.20 37.30
CA THR A 113 -30.61 -23.63 36.23
C THR A 113 -29.76 -22.73 35.35
N PRO A 114 -29.55 -23.05 34.05
CA PRO A 114 -28.64 -22.29 33.19
C PRO A 114 -28.97 -20.79 33.06
N SER A 115 -30.24 -20.40 33.11
CA SER A 115 -30.62 -18.97 33.10
C SER A 115 -30.25 -18.21 34.37
N THR A 116 -30.08 -18.92 35.49
CA THR A 116 -29.81 -18.37 36.82
C THR A 116 -28.84 -19.30 37.59
N PRO A 117 -27.58 -19.41 37.14
CA PRO A 117 -26.61 -20.29 37.78
C PRO A 117 -26.30 -19.79 39.20
N THR A 118 -26.08 -20.73 40.13
CA THR A 118 -25.64 -20.37 41.49
C THR A 118 -24.23 -19.80 41.47
N ARG A 119 -23.86 -19.05 42.52
CA ARG A 119 -22.51 -18.50 42.66
C ARG A 119 -21.44 -19.61 42.70
N ASP A 120 -21.73 -20.72 43.38
CA ASP A 120 -20.82 -21.87 43.47
C ASP A 120 -20.56 -22.48 42.09
N ALA A 121 -21.60 -22.65 41.27
CA ALA A 121 -21.45 -23.12 39.90
C ALA A 121 -20.64 -22.14 39.02
N ILE A 122 -20.89 -20.83 39.14
CA ILE A 122 -20.13 -19.80 38.41
C ILE A 122 -18.64 -19.89 38.76
N ASP A 123 -18.31 -19.88 40.06
CA ASP A 123 -16.93 -19.83 40.52
C ASP A 123 -16.16 -21.10 40.09
N ARG A 124 -16.74 -22.29 40.28
CA ARG A 124 -16.12 -23.58 39.92
C ARG A 124 -15.92 -23.78 38.42
N ILE A 125 -16.93 -23.42 37.61
CA ILE A 125 -16.80 -23.51 36.15
C ILE A 125 -15.69 -22.59 35.65
N ASN A 126 -15.68 -21.34 36.12
CA ASN A 126 -14.66 -20.38 35.70
C ASN A 126 -13.26 -20.77 36.16
N ASP A 127 -13.10 -21.29 37.38
CA ASP A 127 -11.80 -21.73 37.90
C ASP A 127 -11.21 -22.88 37.08
N ARG A 128 -12.04 -23.80 36.60
CA ARG A 128 -11.57 -24.88 35.71
C ARG A 128 -11.11 -24.38 34.36
N LEU A 129 -11.92 -23.54 33.73
CA LEU A 129 -11.64 -23.02 32.40
C LEU A 129 -10.31 -22.24 32.34
N LYS A 130 -9.81 -21.73 33.46
CA LYS A 130 -8.46 -21.13 33.54
C LYS A 130 -7.34 -22.09 33.13
N GLN A 131 -7.52 -23.40 33.31
CA GLN A 131 -6.50 -24.43 33.06
C GLN A 131 -6.89 -25.42 31.95
N SER A 132 -8.19 -25.59 31.69
CA SER A 132 -8.72 -26.62 30.78
C SER A 132 -9.49 -26.08 29.58
N ALA A 133 -9.35 -24.78 29.28
CA ALA A 133 -9.93 -24.20 28.06
C ALA A 133 -8.98 -23.26 27.33
N LYS A 134 -9.07 -23.29 25.99
CA LYS A 134 -8.50 -22.29 25.10
C LYS A 134 -9.60 -21.30 24.73
N ILE A 135 -9.46 -20.04 25.15
CA ILE A 135 -10.42 -18.98 24.86
C ILE A 135 -9.86 -18.05 23.81
N ILE A 136 -10.52 -17.96 22.66
CA ILE A 136 -10.10 -17.15 21.51
C ILE A 136 -11.15 -16.09 21.23
N LYS A 137 -10.75 -14.83 21.15
CA LYS A 137 -11.66 -13.71 20.83
C LYS A 137 -11.50 -13.32 19.36
N TYR A 138 -12.57 -13.40 18.60
CA TYR A 138 -12.67 -12.90 17.23
C TYR A 138 -13.48 -11.61 17.21
N GLN A 139 -13.04 -10.61 16.43
CA GLN A 139 -13.74 -9.33 16.30
C GLN A 139 -14.17 -9.04 14.85
N ASN A 140 -15.38 -8.52 14.67
CA ASN A 140 -15.92 -8.07 13.37
C ASN A 140 -15.68 -9.08 12.23
N ASP A 141 -14.91 -8.71 11.20
CA ASP A 141 -14.65 -9.57 10.04
C ASP A 141 -13.87 -10.85 10.38
N GLU A 142 -13.10 -10.90 11.50
CA GLU A 142 -12.49 -12.15 11.99
C GLU A 142 -13.56 -13.20 12.30
N ILE A 143 -14.77 -12.78 12.70
CA ILE A 143 -15.90 -13.67 13.01
C ILE A 143 -16.39 -14.38 11.74
N LYS A 144 -16.36 -13.70 10.59
CA LYS A 144 -16.75 -14.29 9.30
C LYS A 144 -15.75 -15.36 8.86
N GLU A 145 -14.46 -15.09 9.05
CA GLU A 145 -13.40 -16.05 8.75
C GLU A 145 -13.45 -17.26 9.69
N PHE A 146 -13.62 -17.03 11.00
CA PHE A 146 -13.86 -18.09 11.99
C PHE A 146 -15.04 -18.97 11.58
N TYR A 147 -16.19 -18.37 11.24
CA TYR A 147 -17.38 -19.11 10.84
C TYR A 147 -17.16 -19.94 9.59
N ALA A 148 -16.45 -19.41 8.59
CA ALA A 148 -16.12 -20.13 7.38
C ALA A 148 -15.24 -21.37 7.65
N ASN A 149 -14.26 -21.25 8.56
CA ASN A 149 -13.39 -22.37 8.95
C ASN A 149 -14.16 -23.42 9.76
N LEU A 150 -15.00 -22.97 10.70
CA LEU A 150 -15.86 -23.85 11.51
C LEU A 150 -16.77 -24.71 10.62
N LEU A 151 -17.36 -24.15 9.56
CA LEU A 151 -18.20 -24.88 8.61
C LEU A 151 -17.43 -25.95 7.79
N LYS A 152 -16.14 -25.75 7.57
CA LYS A 152 -15.29 -26.70 6.83
C LYS A 152 -14.72 -27.81 7.73
N ARG A 153 -14.88 -27.71 9.06
CA ARG A 153 -14.21 -28.56 10.06
C ARG A 153 -12.69 -28.53 9.92
N GLU A 154 -12.16 -27.37 9.54
CA GLU A 154 -10.72 -27.09 9.49
C GLU A 154 -10.24 -26.53 10.83
N ASP A 155 -8.93 -26.29 10.94
CA ASP A 155 -8.36 -25.54 12.07
C ASP A 155 -9.10 -24.21 12.23
N LEU A 156 -9.50 -23.87 13.46
CA LEU A 156 -10.26 -22.65 13.74
C LEU A 156 -9.40 -21.39 13.71
N GLU A 157 -8.08 -21.57 13.69
CA GLU A 157 -7.10 -20.51 13.50
C GLU A 157 -7.22 -19.89 12.10
N ILE A 158 -7.15 -18.57 12.04
CA ILE A 158 -7.17 -17.81 10.79
C ILE A 158 -5.85 -18.01 10.06
N SER A 159 -5.91 -18.48 8.82
CA SER A 159 -4.73 -18.55 7.97
C SER A 159 -4.24 -17.15 7.62
N ILE A 160 -2.95 -16.92 7.86
CA ILE A 160 -2.30 -15.67 7.48
C ILE A 160 -2.02 -15.70 5.98
N THR A 161 -2.52 -14.69 5.27
CA THR A 161 -2.44 -14.57 3.80
C THR A 161 -2.05 -13.17 3.37
N LEU A 162 -1.67 -13.01 2.11
CA LEU A 162 -1.43 -11.71 1.51
C LEU A 162 -2.65 -10.77 1.63
N LYS A 163 -3.87 -11.33 1.65
CA LYS A 163 -5.11 -10.54 1.70
C LYS A 163 -5.36 -9.90 3.07
N ASN A 164 -4.99 -10.59 4.15
CA ASN A 164 -5.24 -10.13 5.52
C ASN A 164 -3.98 -9.60 6.24
N MET A 165 -2.79 -9.68 5.63
CA MET A 165 -1.52 -9.24 6.24
C MET A 165 -1.51 -7.79 6.74
N ILE A 166 -2.14 -6.85 6.03
CA ILE A 166 -2.23 -5.45 6.46
C ILE A 166 -3.07 -5.34 7.74
N THR A 167 -4.24 -5.98 7.77
CA THR A 167 -5.13 -5.99 8.93
C THR A 167 -4.46 -6.63 10.14
N ILE A 168 -3.81 -7.78 9.93
CA ILE A 168 -3.09 -8.50 11.00
C ILE A 168 -1.93 -7.65 11.52
N PHE A 169 -1.17 -6.98 10.65
CA PHE A 169 -0.09 -6.09 11.07
C PHE A 169 -0.57 -4.94 11.94
N HIS A 170 -1.69 -4.28 11.57
CA HIS A 170 -2.26 -3.22 12.37
C HIS A 170 -2.77 -3.73 13.72
N ALA A 171 -3.49 -4.84 13.73
CA ALA A 171 -3.97 -5.47 14.97
C ALA A 171 -2.79 -5.91 15.87
N TRP A 172 -1.72 -6.44 15.28
CA TRP A 172 -0.49 -6.81 15.99
C TRP A 172 0.18 -5.59 16.63
N LYS A 173 0.36 -4.51 15.86
CA LYS A 173 0.95 -3.25 16.33
C LYS A 173 0.13 -2.60 17.45
N GLU A 174 -1.18 -2.75 17.42
CA GLU A 174 -2.08 -2.26 18.48
C GLU A 174 -2.01 -3.12 19.74
N SER A 175 -2.07 -4.45 19.59
CA SER A 175 -2.14 -5.40 20.70
C SER A 175 -0.80 -5.63 21.39
N ILE A 176 0.30 -5.53 20.65
CA ILE A 176 1.64 -5.89 21.11
C ILE A 176 2.49 -4.65 21.27
N LYS A 177 2.88 -4.35 22.51
CA LYS A 177 3.71 -3.19 22.86
C LYS A 177 5.10 -3.64 23.29
N PHE A 178 6.10 -3.13 22.61
CA PHE A 178 7.50 -3.32 23.00
C PHE A 178 7.84 -2.43 24.21
N LYS A 179 8.73 -2.92 25.06
CA LYS A 179 9.27 -2.20 26.23
C LYS A 179 9.89 -0.86 25.85
N ASN A 180 10.58 -0.83 24.71
CA ASN A 180 11.11 0.39 24.11
C ASN A 180 10.38 0.68 22.80
N GLU A 181 10.06 1.95 22.56
CA GLU A 181 9.41 2.37 21.31
C GLU A 181 10.32 2.09 20.11
N ILE A 182 9.76 1.43 19.09
CA ILE A 182 10.46 1.15 17.83
C ILE A 182 10.07 2.22 16.81
N LYS A 183 10.91 3.25 16.68
CA LYS A 183 10.68 4.39 15.76
C LYS A 183 10.91 4.04 14.29
N ASN A 184 11.77 3.07 14.02
CA ASN A 184 12.10 2.66 12.66
C ASN A 184 11.06 1.63 12.17
N GLU A 185 10.23 2.02 11.19
CA GLU A 185 9.17 1.14 10.68
C GLU A 185 9.69 -0.11 9.97
N GLN A 186 10.86 -0.05 9.34
CA GLN A 186 11.47 -1.22 8.72
C GLN A 186 11.78 -2.29 9.77
N ILE A 187 12.36 -1.88 10.90
CA ILE A 187 12.63 -2.79 12.03
C ILE A 187 11.32 -3.37 12.56
N LEU A 188 10.29 -2.53 12.73
CA LEU A 188 8.98 -2.97 13.21
C LEU A 188 8.34 -4.01 12.26
N ILE A 189 8.41 -3.79 10.95
CA ILE A 189 7.92 -4.73 9.94
C ILE A 189 8.72 -6.03 9.94
N ASN A 190 10.05 -5.95 10.06
CA ASN A 190 10.89 -7.14 10.14
C ASN A 190 10.55 -7.97 11.39
N LEU A 191 10.35 -7.33 12.54
CA LEU A 191 9.91 -8.01 13.76
C LEU A 191 8.55 -8.67 13.57
N PHE A 192 7.59 -8.01 12.92
CA PHE A 192 6.30 -8.61 12.60
C PHE A 192 6.44 -9.87 11.71
N LEU A 193 7.28 -9.82 10.69
CA LEU A 193 7.50 -10.96 9.78
C LEU A 193 8.22 -12.12 10.49
N VAL A 194 9.19 -11.82 11.35
CA VAL A 194 9.86 -12.80 12.21
C VAL A 194 8.86 -13.42 13.18
N ASP A 195 7.99 -12.61 13.78
CA ASP A 195 6.96 -13.07 14.72
C ASP A 195 5.96 -14.00 14.04
N MET A 196 5.57 -13.67 12.81
CA MET A 196 4.73 -14.51 11.96
C MET A 196 5.37 -15.88 11.67
N LEU A 197 6.69 -15.94 11.49
CA LEU A 197 7.42 -17.19 11.29
C LEU A 197 7.54 -18.03 12.56
N ASN A 198 7.50 -17.40 13.73
CA ASN A 198 7.59 -18.08 15.04
C ASN A 198 8.77 -19.07 15.12
N ASN A 199 9.99 -18.57 14.90
CA ASN A 199 11.23 -19.35 14.81
C ASN A 199 11.29 -20.39 13.67
N THR A 200 10.29 -20.46 12.79
CA THR A 200 10.37 -21.28 11.59
C THR A 200 11.37 -20.68 10.62
N LYS A 201 12.40 -21.45 10.27
CA LYS A 201 13.36 -21.08 9.24
C LYS A 201 13.05 -21.86 7.97
N TYR A 202 12.87 -21.16 6.84
CA TYR A 202 12.70 -21.85 5.56
C TYR A 202 14.05 -22.37 5.08
N LYS A 203 14.15 -23.69 4.90
CA LYS A 203 15.28 -24.32 4.22
C LYS A 203 15.02 -24.28 2.73
N ASP A 204 15.91 -23.67 1.98
CA ASP A 204 15.92 -23.76 0.53
C ASP A 204 16.80 -24.97 0.16
N SER A 205 16.23 -26.18 0.13
CA SER A 205 16.93 -27.37 -0.33
C SER A 205 16.93 -27.40 -1.86
N LEU A 206 17.80 -26.62 -2.49
CA LEU A 206 18.28 -26.97 -3.83
C LEU A 206 19.31 -28.07 -3.64
N ILE A 207 18.91 -29.33 -3.84
CA ILE A 207 19.85 -30.44 -4.02
C ILE A 207 20.55 -30.19 -5.35
N ILE A 208 21.69 -29.50 -5.33
CA ILE A 208 22.62 -29.49 -6.45
C ILE A 208 23.38 -30.81 -6.34
N VAL A 209 23.20 -31.68 -7.34
CA VAL A 209 23.97 -32.91 -7.48
C VAL A 209 25.45 -32.55 -7.53
N GLY A 210 26.21 -32.90 -6.49
CA GLY A 210 27.68 -32.94 -6.54
C GLY A 210 28.48 -32.07 -5.56
N THR A 211 27.88 -31.40 -4.57
CA THR A 211 28.66 -30.73 -3.50
C THR A 211 27.98 -30.88 -2.13
N ASP A 212 28.78 -31.26 -1.13
CA ASP A 212 28.36 -31.54 0.25
C ASP A 212 27.74 -30.34 0.99
N LEU A 213 26.74 -30.68 1.82
CA LEU A 213 26.13 -29.97 2.96
C LEU A 213 25.38 -28.65 2.69
N GLY A 214 24.05 -28.75 2.78
CA GLY A 214 23.07 -27.67 2.62
C GLY A 214 23.27 -26.47 3.55
N SER A 215 23.80 -25.39 2.98
CA SER A 215 23.76 -24.06 3.59
C SER A 215 22.35 -23.48 3.52
N GLN A 216 21.82 -23.07 4.67
CA GLN A 216 20.55 -22.34 4.74
C GLN A 216 20.74 -21.00 4.02
N LYS A 217 20.03 -20.77 2.90
CA LYS A 217 19.97 -19.42 2.35
C LYS A 217 19.25 -18.50 3.34
N PRO A 218 19.81 -17.33 3.65
CA PRO A 218 19.20 -16.41 4.59
C PRO A 218 17.94 -15.78 3.97
N LEU A 219 16.90 -15.62 4.78
CA LEU A 219 15.61 -15.06 4.35
C LEU A 219 15.69 -13.54 4.46
N ILE A 220 16.12 -12.86 3.39
CA ILE A 220 16.41 -11.43 3.48
C ILE A 220 15.24 -10.55 3.06
N ARG A 221 14.97 -9.49 3.84
CA ARG A 221 14.08 -8.37 3.49
C ARG A 221 14.73 -7.02 3.75
N GLU A 222 14.76 -6.13 2.76
CA GLU A 222 15.25 -4.74 2.88
C GLU A 222 16.59 -4.65 3.63
N GLY A 223 17.55 -5.52 3.33
CA GLY A 223 18.84 -5.50 4.04
C GLY A 223 18.90 -6.31 5.34
N THR A 224 17.81 -6.95 5.77
CA THR A 224 17.71 -7.64 7.07
C THR A 224 17.49 -9.13 6.90
N ASP A 225 18.39 -9.94 7.45
CA ASP A 225 18.24 -11.40 7.51
C ASP A 225 17.22 -11.77 8.58
N LEU A 226 16.03 -12.17 8.16
CA LEU A 226 14.97 -12.58 9.08
C LEU A 226 15.31 -13.89 9.80
N ASN A 227 16.17 -14.75 9.23
CA ASN A 227 16.63 -15.98 9.88
C ASN A 227 17.66 -15.73 11.00
N ALA A 228 18.24 -14.53 11.05
CA ALA A 228 19.13 -14.11 12.13
C ALA A 228 18.36 -13.70 13.40
N PHE A 229 17.03 -13.63 13.32
CA PHE A 229 16.21 -13.41 14.48
C PHE A 229 15.82 -14.73 15.16
N SER A 230 15.75 -14.71 16.48
CA SER A 230 15.10 -15.75 17.27
C SER A 230 14.15 -15.13 18.29
N ILE A 231 13.12 -15.88 18.68
CA ILE A 231 12.11 -15.47 19.65
C ILE A 231 12.24 -16.38 20.87
N GLU A 232 12.49 -15.79 22.03
CA GLU A 232 12.51 -16.47 23.33
C GLU A 232 11.31 -16.03 24.17
N ILE A 233 10.62 -17.01 24.77
CA ILE A 233 9.55 -16.77 25.73
C ILE A 233 10.10 -16.99 27.13
N ASN A 234 9.93 -15.99 28.01
CA ASN A 234 10.29 -16.10 29.42
C ASN A 234 9.03 -16.04 30.28
N GLU A 235 8.53 -17.21 30.67
CA GLU A 235 7.31 -17.34 31.47
C GLU A 235 7.46 -16.72 32.87
N ASN A 236 8.63 -16.82 33.50
CA ASN A 236 8.87 -16.25 34.83
C ASN A 236 8.76 -14.72 34.85
N LYS A 237 9.25 -14.07 33.79
CA LYS A 237 9.19 -12.61 33.62
C LYS A 237 7.94 -12.15 32.87
N GLN A 238 7.10 -13.07 32.40
CA GLN A 238 5.94 -12.81 31.56
C GLN A 238 6.30 -11.93 30.35
N GLU A 239 7.44 -12.20 29.71
CA GLU A 239 7.96 -11.43 28.57
C GLU A 239 8.32 -12.30 27.37
N VAL A 240 8.28 -11.69 26.18
CA VAL A 240 8.79 -12.27 24.92
C VAL A 240 9.94 -11.41 24.43
N LYS A 241 11.03 -12.04 23.99
CA LYS A 241 12.22 -11.36 23.51
C LYS A 241 12.57 -11.81 22.09
N PHE A 242 12.70 -10.85 21.19
CA PHE A 242 13.29 -11.02 19.88
C PHE A 242 14.78 -10.73 19.98
N ILE A 243 15.61 -11.65 19.52
CA ILE A 243 17.06 -11.56 19.52
C ILE A 243 17.50 -11.46 18.07
N ASP A 244 18.17 -10.37 17.71
CA ASP A 244 18.86 -10.20 16.43
C ASP A 244 20.32 -10.59 16.64
N ASP A 245 20.65 -11.86 16.37
CA ASP A 245 21.97 -12.43 16.62
C ASP A 245 23.07 -11.72 15.82
N LYS A 246 22.71 -11.19 14.64
CA LYS A 246 23.67 -10.57 13.72
C LYS A 246 24.04 -9.15 14.14
N ASN A 247 23.09 -8.41 14.70
CA ASN A 247 23.30 -7.00 15.09
C ASN A 247 23.41 -6.79 16.61
N GLU A 248 23.42 -7.88 17.39
CA GLU A 248 23.49 -7.85 18.86
C GLU A 248 22.39 -6.98 19.49
N LYS A 249 21.16 -7.05 18.96
CA LYS A 249 20.00 -6.27 19.43
C LYS A 249 18.92 -7.15 20.01
N PHE A 250 18.19 -6.59 20.98
CA PHE A 250 17.08 -7.27 21.62
C PHE A 250 15.83 -6.37 21.64
N TYR A 251 14.68 -6.95 21.34
CA TYR A 251 13.38 -6.28 21.41
C TYR A 251 12.46 -7.07 22.34
N THR A 252 12.01 -6.44 23.42
CA THR A 252 11.24 -7.13 24.48
C THR A 252 9.80 -6.67 24.48
N ILE A 253 8.87 -7.60 24.63
CA ILE A 253 7.44 -7.37 24.88
C ILE A 253 7.18 -7.81 26.33
N PRO A 254 6.82 -6.91 27.26
CA PRO A 254 6.69 -7.23 28.68
C PRO A 254 5.31 -7.80 29.06
N ASN A 255 4.53 -8.29 28.09
CA ASN A 255 3.17 -8.81 28.32
C ASN A 255 2.94 -10.09 27.50
N LEU A 256 3.41 -11.22 28.05
CA LEU A 256 3.25 -12.54 27.45
C LEU A 256 1.78 -12.94 27.24
N GLN A 257 0.88 -12.53 28.13
CA GLN A 257 -0.53 -12.86 28.02
C GLN A 257 -1.18 -12.23 26.78
N ALA A 258 -0.94 -10.92 26.56
CA ALA A 258 -1.44 -10.23 25.38
C ALA A 258 -0.82 -10.78 24.08
N TYR A 259 0.49 -11.08 24.10
CA TYR A 259 1.19 -11.71 22.98
C TYR A 259 0.57 -13.06 22.61
N THR A 260 0.35 -13.92 23.62
CA THR A 260 -0.22 -15.26 23.44
C THR A 260 -1.66 -15.18 22.92
N ALA A 261 -2.49 -14.33 23.53
CA ALA A 261 -3.87 -14.15 23.11
C ALA A 261 -4.00 -13.64 21.66
N PHE A 262 -3.09 -12.75 21.24
CA PHE A 262 -3.05 -12.27 19.86
C PHE A 262 -2.76 -13.42 18.87
N TRP A 263 -1.70 -14.19 19.12
CA TRP A 263 -1.26 -15.20 18.17
C TRP A 263 -2.08 -16.48 18.17
N GLN A 264 -2.81 -16.78 19.24
CA GLN A 264 -3.75 -17.92 19.29
C GLN A 264 -4.87 -17.84 18.24
N LYS A 265 -5.13 -16.65 17.67
CA LYS A 265 -6.10 -16.46 16.60
C LYS A 265 -5.61 -16.96 15.23
N TYR A 266 -4.29 -17.04 15.02
CA TYR A 266 -3.70 -17.15 13.70
C TYR A 266 -2.82 -18.39 13.56
N LYS A 267 -2.93 -19.06 12.42
CA LYS A 267 -2.10 -20.21 12.10
C LYS A 267 -0.70 -19.75 11.72
N ARG A 268 0.27 -20.03 12.59
CA ARG A 268 1.70 -19.70 12.40
C ARG A 268 2.57 -20.97 12.31
N PRO A 269 3.58 -21.00 11.44
CA PRO A 269 3.86 -20.03 10.38
C PRO A 269 2.80 -20.12 9.25
N PRO A 270 2.67 -19.08 8.39
CA PRO A 270 1.91 -19.21 7.15
C PRO A 270 2.50 -20.30 6.26
N ALA A 271 1.71 -20.80 5.31
CA ALA A 271 2.22 -21.66 4.25
C ALA A 271 3.39 -20.96 3.54
N LYS A 272 4.46 -21.71 3.21
CA LYS A 272 5.71 -21.15 2.65
C LYS A 272 5.44 -20.22 1.46
N ASP A 273 4.67 -20.67 0.49
CA ASP A 273 4.34 -19.89 -0.70
C ASP A 273 3.56 -18.60 -0.37
N GLU A 274 2.74 -18.64 0.68
CA GLU A 274 1.96 -17.48 1.10
C GLU A 274 2.84 -16.48 1.87
N PHE A 275 3.73 -16.95 2.73
CA PHE A 275 4.71 -16.10 3.39
C PHE A 275 5.63 -15.42 2.38
N LEU A 276 6.07 -16.12 1.32
CA LEU A 276 6.90 -15.52 0.27
C LEU A 276 6.17 -14.37 -0.44
N LYS A 277 4.88 -14.51 -0.74
CA LYS A 277 4.06 -13.40 -1.28
C LYS A 277 3.95 -12.23 -0.30
N ILE A 278 3.73 -12.51 0.99
CA ILE A 278 3.70 -11.48 2.05
C ILE A 278 5.05 -10.75 2.12
N LEU A 279 6.16 -11.47 1.97
CA LEU A 279 7.50 -10.92 1.97
C LEU A 279 7.72 -9.93 0.80
N GLU A 280 7.28 -10.31 -0.40
CA GLU A 280 7.32 -9.47 -1.61
C GLU A 280 6.49 -8.18 -1.46
N GLU A 281 5.30 -8.30 -0.88
CA GLU A 281 4.33 -7.20 -0.73
C GLU A 281 4.46 -6.45 0.62
N SER A 282 5.42 -6.82 1.46
CA SER A 282 5.67 -6.21 2.78
C SER A 282 5.92 -4.70 2.74
N HIS A 283 6.28 -4.15 1.58
CA HIS A 283 6.39 -2.71 1.37
C HIS A 283 5.06 -1.98 1.59
N LEU A 284 3.92 -2.66 1.48
CA LEU A 284 2.58 -2.12 1.78
C LEU A 284 2.39 -1.80 3.27
N LEU A 285 3.19 -2.38 4.15
CA LEU A 285 3.07 -2.21 5.61
C LEU A 285 3.66 -0.88 6.13
N TYR A 286 4.48 -0.19 5.33
CA TYR A 286 4.99 1.13 5.71
C TYR A 286 3.87 2.18 5.80
N THR A 287 4.06 3.22 6.61
CA THR A 287 3.23 4.41 6.55
C THR A 287 3.64 5.29 5.38
N ASP A 288 2.69 6.06 4.87
CA ASP A 288 2.98 7.05 3.82
C ASP A 288 3.99 8.10 4.29
N LYS A 289 4.06 8.39 5.59
CA LYS A 289 5.05 9.31 6.14
C LYS A 289 6.46 8.73 6.09
N TYR A 290 6.64 7.48 6.55
CA TYR A 290 7.96 6.83 6.52
C TYR A 290 8.48 6.67 5.10
N ARG A 291 7.61 6.29 4.15
CA ARG A 291 7.95 6.25 2.71
C ARG A 291 8.42 7.62 2.18
N LYS A 292 7.88 8.74 2.68
CA LYS A 292 8.28 10.11 2.31
C LYS A 292 9.60 10.53 2.96
N ASP A 293 9.78 10.22 4.24
CA ASP A 293 10.91 10.68 5.05
C ASP A 293 12.23 9.94 4.69
N THR A 294 12.16 8.72 4.15
CA THR A 294 13.34 7.94 3.72
C THR A 294 13.83 8.28 2.30
N GLY A 295 13.22 9.25 1.60
CA GLY A 295 13.84 9.99 0.50
C GLY A 295 14.16 9.25 -0.82
N GLY A 296 13.91 7.94 -0.94
CA GLY A 296 14.01 7.25 -2.22
C GLY A 296 12.80 7.59 -3.10
N GLU A 297 13.04 7.98 -4.36
CA GLU A 297 11.98 8.01 -5.39
C GLU A 297 11.51 6.56 -5.63
N TYR A 298 10.63 6.09 -4.75
CA TYR A 298 10.15 4.71 -4.71
C TYR A 298 9.16 4.46 -5.85
N THR A 299 9.47 3.48 -6.71
CA THR A 299 8.53 3.00 -7.72
C THR A 299 7.68 1.85 -7.11
N PRO A 300 6.35 1.99 -7.03
CA PRO A 300 5.44 0.96 -6.54
C PRO A 300 5.54 -0.35 -7.33
N PHE A 301 5.45 -1.45 -6.60
CA PHE A 301 5.56 -2.82 -7.12
C PHE A 301 4.66 -3.10 -8.33
N PHE A 302 3.39 -2.67 -8.29
CA PHE A 302 2.45 -2.93 -9.38
C PHE A 302 2.84 -2.29 -10.71
N PHE A 303 3.58 -1.18 -10.67
CA PHE A 303 4.06 -0.49 -11.86
C PHE A 303 5.31 -1.20 -12.43
N VAL A 304 6.16 -1.75 -11.54
CA VAL A 304 7.27 -2.65 -11.90
C VAL A 304 6.75 -3.98 -12.48
N SER A 305 5.64 -4.51 -11.97
CA SER A 305 5.01 -5.69 -12.57
C SER A 305 4.52 -5.42 -13.98
N GLU A 306 3.95 -4.24 -14.23
CA GLU A 306 3.52 -3.86 -15.58
C GLU A 306 4.72 -3.59 -16.51
N GLN A 307 5.80 -2.98 -16.01
CA GLN A 307 7.09 -2.91 -16.73
C GLN A 307 7.51 -4.29 -17.24
N ASN A 308 7.51 -5.30 -16.37
CA ASN A 308 8.00 -6.63 -16.71
C ASN A 308 7.13 -7.30 -17.78
N LYS A 309 5.80 -7.11 -17.74
CA LYS A 309 4.92 -7.56 -18.82
C LYS A 309 5.21 -6.87 -20.15
N ILE A 310 5.44 -5.56 -20.13
CA ILE A 310 5.77 -4.82 -21.37
C ILE A 310 7.15 -5.23 -21.90
N LEU A 311 8.13 -5.48 -21.02
CA LEU A 311 9.44 -6.01 -21.41
C LEU A 311 9.36 -7.42 -21.99
N GLU A 312 8.49 -8.28 -21.45
CA GLU A 312 8.21 -9.60 -22.01
C GLU A 312 7.62 -9.48 -23.42
N GLN A 313 6.62 -8.62 -23.61
CA GLN A 313 6.06 -8.34 -24.94
C GLN A 313 7.11 -7.76 -25.89
N TYR A 314 7.96 -6.84 -25.41
CA TYR A 314 9.07 -6.30 -26.20
C TYR A 314 10.03 -7.39 -26.67
N CYS A 315 10.40 -8.32 -25.78
CA CYS A 315 11.27 -9.44 -26.11
C CYS A 315 10.63 -10.33 -27.19
N GLN A 316 9.33 -10.61 -27.08
CA GLN A 316 8.58 -11.36 -28.10
C GLN A 316 8.58 -10.63 -29.45
N ASP A 317 8.23 -9.35 -29.48
CA ASP A 317 8.16 -8.54 -30.70
C ASP A 317 9.52 -8.38 -31.39
N SER A 318 10.59 -8.26 -30.59
CA SER A 318 11.97 -8.14 -31.07
C SER A 318 12.65 -9.47 -31.38
N LYS A 319 11.99 -10.60 -31.08
CA LYS A 319 12.56 -11.95 -31.15
C LYS A 319 13.86 -12.09 -30.34
N THR A 320 13.86 -11.54 -29.15
CA THR A 320 14.97 -11.62 -28.18
C THR A 320 14.48 -12.21 -26.85
N SER A 321 15.41 -12.44 -25.94
CA SER A 321 15.15 -12.75 -24.53
C SER A 321 15.89 -11.74 -23.66
N LEU A 322 15.42 -11.49 -22.43
CA LEU A 322 16.19 -10.72 -21.45
C LEU A 322 17.62 -11.28 -21.27
N LYS A 323 17.83 -12.59 -21.43
CA LYS A 323 19.17 -13.23 -21.39
C LYS A 323 20.16 -12.70 -22.43
N ASP A 324 19.67 -12.10 -23.52
CA ASP A 324 20.49 -11.54 -24.59
C ASP A 324 21.03 -10.13 -24.24
N TYR A 325 20.66 -9.61 -23.06
CA TYR A 325 21.02 -8.27 -22.60
C TYR A 325 21.97 -8.31 -21.40
N ILE A 326 22.88 -7.33 -21.35
CA ILE A 326 23.42 -6.79 -20.11
C ILE A 326 22.45 -5.71 -19.66
N ILE A 327 22.00 -5.77 -18.41
CA ILE A 327 21.07 -4.80 -17.83
C ILE A 327 21.87 -3.87 -16.92
N TYR A 328 21.79 -2.57 -17.14
CA TYR A 328 22.48 -1.57 -16.31
C TYR A 328 21.51 -0.53 -15.75
N ASP A 329 21.51 -0.36 -14.43
CA ASP A 329 20.82 0.74 -13.75
C ASP A 329 21.85 1.71 -13.12
N PRO A 330 21.98 2.94 -13.65
CA PRO A 330 22.94 3.92 -13.17
C PRO A 330 22.54 4.61 -11.86
N CYS A 331 21.30 4.45 -11.39
CA CYS A 331 20.73 5.12 -10.22
C CYS A 331 19.76 4.21 -9.46
N CYS A 332 20.20 2.99 -9.15
CA CYS A 332 19.31 1.89 -8.73
C CYS A 332 18.64 2.08 -7.37
N GLY A 333 19.19 2.95 -6.51
CA GLY A 333 18.85 2.95 -5.09
C GLY A 333 18.98 1.53 -4.55
N VAL A 334 17.89 1.00 -3.98
CA VAL A 334 17.82 -0.38 -3.46
C VAL A 334 17.46 -1.46 -4.51
N GLY A 335 17.54 -1.16 -5.81
CA GLY A 335 17.34 -2.13 -6.91
C GLY A 335 15.88 -2.57 -7.11
N ASN A 336 14.93 -1.64 -6.97
CA ASN A 336 13.49 -1.98 -6.97
C ASN A 336 12.93 -2.32 -8.36
N LEU A 337 13.46 -1.73 -9.43
CA LEU A 337 12.94 -1.94 -10.79
C LEU A 337 13.30 -3.34 -11.34
N GLU A 338 14.41 -3.90 -10.86
CA GLU A 338 14.95 -5.20 -11.28
C GLU A 338 14.59 -6.32 -10.30
N ASN A 339 13.97 -6.00 -9.15
CA ASN A 339 13.84 -6.94 -8.04
C ASN A 339 13.00 -8.19 -8.39
N GLN A 340 12.02 -8.04 -9.29
CA GLN A 340 11.15 -9.12 -9.76
C GLN A 340 11.81 -10.00 -10.85
N PHE A 341 13.02 -9.69 -11.31
CA PHE A 341 13.72 -10.54 -12.25
C PHE A 341 14.12 -11.87 -11.61
N PRO A 342 14.08 -12.99 -12.37
CA PRO A 342 14.54 -14.27 -11.86
C PRO A 342 16.06 -14.22 -11.61
N LYS A 343 16.55 -15.09 -10.73
CA LYS A 343 17.95 -15.09 -10.26
C LYS A 343 18.96 -15.14 -11.41
N GLU A 344 18.64 -15.86 -12.47
CA GLU A 344 19.44 -16.01 -13.68
C GLU A 344 19.62 -14.67 -14.41
N ILE A 345 18.61 -13.81 -14.40
CA ILE A 345 18.64 -12.47 -15.00
C ILE A 345 19.31 -11.47 -14.06
N LYS A 346 19.17 -11.62 -12.73
CA LYS A 346 19.88 -10.75 -11.77
C LYS A 346 21.40 -10.82 -11.90
N LYS A 347 21.98 -11.96 -12.31
CA LYS A 347 23.43 -12.13 -12.55
C LYS A 347 24.01 -11.26 -13.66
N GLN A 348 23.18 -10.85 -14.61
CA GLN A 348 23.55 -9.96 -15.72
C GLN A 348 23.05 -8.52 -15.50
N CYS A 349 22.54 -8.22 -14.29
CA CYS A 349 22.24 -6.86 -13.84
C CYS A 349 23.48 -6.25 -13.21
N TYR A 350 23.81 -5.03 -13.64
CA TYR A 350 24.86 -4.20 -13.11
C TYR A 350 24.21 -2.94 -12.56
N LEU A 351 24.46 -2.63 -11.30
CA LEU A 351 23.71 -1.57 -10.60
C LEU A 351 24.69 -0.59 -9.97
N SER A 352 24.39 0.71 -10.08
CA SER A 352 25.11 1.74 -9.33
C SER A 352 24.18 2.71 -8.61
N THR A 353 24.64 3.16 -7.44
CA THR A 353 23.92 4.10 -6.57
C THR A 353 24.90 5.01 -5.86
N LEU A 354 24.43 6.17 -5.38
CA LEU A 354 25.24 7.13 -4.61
C LEU A 354 25.46 6.68 -3.16
N ASP A 355 24.49 6.02 -2.55
CA ASP A 355 24.53 5.63 -1.14
C ASP A 355 25.15 4.23 -0.98
N SER A 356 26.12 4.09 -0.08
CA SER A 356 26.73 2.78 0.22
C SER A 356 25.75 1.82 0.90
N LYS A 357 24.76 2.31 1.65
CA LYS A 357 23.73 1.46 2.28
C LYS A 357 22.84 0.77 1.25
N ASP A 358 22.53 1.48 0.18
CA ASP A 358 21.76 0.94 -0.94
C ASP A 358 22.49 -0.22 -1.63
N VAL A 359 23.83 -0.14 -1.73
CA VAL A 359 24.67 -1.21 -2.26
C VAL A 359 24.53 -2.48 -1.42
N ASP A 360 24.57 -2.35 -0.10
CA ASP A 360 24.43 -3.48 0.82
C ASP A 360 23.04 -4.13 0.71
N ILE A 361 21.98 -3.31 0.58
CA ILE A 361 20.62 -3.80 0.36
C ILE A 361 20.49 -4.52 -0.99
N CYS A 362 21.09 -4.01 -2.07
CA CYS A 362 21.05 -4.68 -3.37
C CYS A 362 21.77 -6.03 -3.35
N LYS A 363 22.96 -6.13 -2.73
CA LYS A 363 23.68 -7.42 -2.58
C LYS A 363 22.83 -8.46 -1.87
N ILE A 364 22.07 -8.01 -0.89
CA ILE A 364 21.12 -8.79 -0.14
C ILE A 364 19.95 -9.30 -0.99
N LYS A 365 19.53 -8.54 -2.01
CA LYS A 365 18.51 -8.93 -3.00
C LYS A 365 19.05 -9.81 -4.12
N ASP A 366 20.19 -10.48 -3.88
CA ASP A 366 20.91 -11.35 -4.82
C ASP A 366 21.48 -10.63 -6.07
N PHE A 367 21.73 -9.31 -6.00
CA PHE A 367 22.47 -8.61 -7.06
C PHE A 367 23.99 -8.72 -6.82
N GLU A 368 24.67 -9.44 -7.70
CA GLU A 368 26.12 -9.69 -7.57
C GLU A 368 26.96 -8.47 -8.00
N ASN A 369 26.50 -7.71 -9.00
CA ASN A 369 27.26 -6.61 -9.60
C ASN A 369 26.72 -5.24 -9.17
N VAL A 370 26.96 -4.85 -7.92
CA VAL A 370 26.50 -3.56 -7.38
C VAL A 370 27.66 -2.73 -6.85
N LYS A 371 27.68 -1.43 -7.13
CA LYS A 371 28.74 -0.53 -6.68
C LYS A 371 28.24 0.86 -6.31
N GLN A 372 28.86 1.45 -5.29
CA GLN A 372 28.70 2.87 -5.00
C GLN A 372 29.42 3.69 -6.08
N PHE A 373 28.69 4.51 -6.82
CA PHE A 373 29.24 5.30 -7.92
C PHE A 373 28.36 6.52 -8.22
N ASP A 374 28.98 7.69 -8.31
CA ASP A 374 28.30 8.90 -8.79
C ASP A 374 28.31 8.93 -10.32
N TYR A 375 27.23 8.39 -10.90
CA TYR A 375 27.13 8.28 -12.34
C TYR A 375 27.09 9.63 -13.05
N LEU A 376 26.63 10.72 -12.44
CA LEU A 376 26.59 12.03 -13.13
C LEU A 376 27.92 12.77 -13.05
N GLU A 377 28.56 12.79 -11.89
CA GLU A 377 29.80 13.56 -11.66
C GLU A 377 31.04 12.89 -12.27
N ASN A 378 31.09 11.55 -12.34
CA ASN A 378 32.26 10.85 -12.86
C ASN A 378 32.29 10.84 -14.40
N SER A 379 33.41 11.24 -15.01
CA SER A 379 33.56 11.23 -16.48
C SER A 379 33.66 9.84 -17.09
N ASN A 380 34.08 8.84 -16.31
CA ASN A 380 34.25 7.45 -16.75
C ASN A 380 33.04 6.58 -16.39
N GLU A 381 32.90 5.43 -17.05
CA GLU A 381 31.95 4.38 -16.65
C GLU A 381 32.36 3.73 -15.32
N PRO A 382 31.39 3.22 -14.53
CA PRO A 382 31.71 2.37 -13.40
C PRO A 382 32.40 1.09 -13.88
N LYS A 383 33.43 0.67 -13.14
CA LYS A 383 34.09 -0.63 -13.34
C LYS A 383 33.56 -1.67 -12.36
N PHE A 384 33.05 -2.77 -12.90
CA PHE A 384 32.55 -3.94 -12.19
C PHE A 384 33.52 -5.11 -12.33
N THR A 385 33.62 -5.94 -11.30
CA THR A 385 34.40 -7.18 -11.38
C THR A 385 33.62 -8.20 -12.20
N HIS A 386 34.08 -8.47 -13.41
CA HIS A 386 33.48 -9.44 -14.32
C HIS A 386 34.52 -10.47 -14.76
N GLY A 387 34.29 -11.75 -14.43
CA GLY A 387 35.25 -12.83 -14.71
C GLY A 387 36.64 -12.59 -14.11
N GLY A 388 36.71 -11.99 -12.91
CA GLY A 388 37.96 -11.66 -12.21
C GLY A 388 38.65 -10.37 -12.65
N THR A 389 38.12 -9.66 -13.66
CA THR A 389 38.68 -8.42 -14.21
C THR A 389 37.77 -7.23 -13.99
N GLY A 390 38.32 -6.07 -13.65
CA GLY A 390 37.55 -4.83 -13.53
C GLY A 390 37.24 -4.22 -14.89
N LEU A 391 36.01 -4.41 -15.39
CA LEU A 391 35.56 -3.98 -16.71
C LEU A 391 34.45 -2.93 -16.61
N THR A 392 34.40 -2.02 -17.58
CA THR A 392 33.27 -1.11 -17.75
C THR A 392 32.06 -1.81 -18.34
N ILE A 393 30.88 -1.17 -18.33
CA ILE A 393 29.67 -1.72 -18.94
C ILE A 393 29.88 -1.97 -20.43
N SER A 394 30.45 -1.02 -21.16
CA SER A 394 30.75 -1.16 -22.59
C SER A 394 31.70 -2.34 -22.88
N GLU A 395 32.71 -2.54 -22.03
CA GLU A 395 33.64 -3.67 -22.16
C GLU A 395 32.94 -5.02 -21.90
N ILE A 396 32.06 -5.08 -20.90
CA ILE A 396 31.29 -6.28 -20.56
C ILE A 396 30.32 -6.64 -21.70
N VAL A 397 29.56 -5.66 -22.21
CA VAL A 397 28.64 -5.83 -23.35
C VAL A 397 29.38 -6.44 -24.56
N LYS A 398 30.55 -5.88 -24.90
CA LYS A 398 31.39 -6.37 -26.00
C LYS A 398 31.93 -7.79 -25.75
N ARG A 399 32.38 -8.08 -24.53
CA ARG A 399 32.94 -9.38 -24.15
C ARG A 399 31.90 -10.49 -24.19
N GLU A 400 30.70 -10.22 -23.65
CA GLU A 400 29.59 -11.18 -23.59
C GLU A 400 28.84 -11.29 -24.92
N LYS A 401 29.14 -10.41 -25.90
CA LYS A 401 28.43 -10.30 -27.19
C LYS A 401 26.92 -10.14 -27.00
N LYS A 402 26.53 -9.42 -25.96
CA LYS A 402 25.14 -9.12 -25.60
C LYS A 402 24.78 -7.70 -25.99
N LYS A 403 23.49 -7.38 -25.97
CA LYS A 403 22.96 -6.03 -26.14
C LYS A 403 22.92 -5.30 -24.80
N LEU A 404 22.83 -3.98 -24.79
CA LEU A 404 22.67 -3.20 -23.55
C LEU A 404 21.21 -2.76 -23.36
N MET A 405 20.66 -3.04 -22.19
CA MET A 405 19.38 -2.50 -21.71
C MET A 405 19.64 -1.63 -20.49
N ILE A 406 19.10 -0.41 -20.50
CA ILE A 406 19.10 0.48 -19.34
C ILE A 406 17.73 0.44 -18.69
N ILE A 407 17.67 0.32 -17.37
CA ILE A 407 16.45 0.46 -16.58
C ILE A 407 16.76 1.49 -15.51
N MET A 408 15.98 2.57 -15.41
CA MET A 408 16.30 3.64 -14.47
C MET A 408 15.09 4.49 -14.05
N ASN A 409 15.11 4.90 -12.78
CA ASN A 409 14.28 5.96 -12.21
C ASN A 409 15.18 7.04 -11.58
N PRO A 410 15.73 7.97 -12.38
CA PRO A 410 16.70 8.94 -11.89
C PRO A 410 16.06 10.10 -11.14
N PRO A 411 16.83 10.78 -10.27
CA PRO A 411 16.35 11.97 -9.56
C PRO A 411 15.80 13.07 -10.48
N TYR A 412 14.69 13.70 -10.11
CA TYR A 412 14.03 14.71 -10.96
C TYR A 412 14.48 16.16 -10.71
N GLN A 413 15.40 16.40 -9.78
CA GLN A 413 15.74 17.78 -9.36
C GLN A 413 16.47 18.56 -10.47
N ARG A 414 16.20 19.87 -10.52
CA ARG A 414 16.98 20.81 -11.35
C ARG A 414 18.41 20.92 -10.83
N GLN A 415 19.36 21.06 -11.74
CA GLN A 415 20.74 21.37 -11.39
C GLN A 415 20.96 22.88 -11.46
N LYS A 416 21.56 23.46 -10.42
CA LYS A 416 21.89 24.89 -10.39
C LYS A 416 22.89 25.20 -11.50
N GLY A 417 22.54 26.12 -12.40
CA GLY A 417 23.41 26.53 -13.50
C GLY A 417 23.42 25.63 -14.74
N ARG A 418 22.58 24.58 -14.80
CA ARG A 418 22.36 23.82 -16.05
C ARG A 418 20.96 24.06 -16.60
N LYS A 419 20.84 23.97 -17.93
CA LYS A 419 19.56 24.07 -18.65
C LYS A 419 18.69 22.82 -18.42
N GLU A 420 19.32 21.65 -18.32
CA GLU A 420 18.67 20.36 -18.09
C GLU A 420 18.61 19.97 -16.61
N ASN A 421 17.61 19.18 -16.24
CA ASN A 421 17.50 18.56 -14.91
C ASN A 421 18.30 17.25 -14.84
N LYS A 422 18.42 16.69 -13.62
CA LYS A 422 19.19 15.46 -13.38
C LYS A 422 18.71 14.28 -14.23
N ALA A 423 17.40 14.05 -14.36
CA ALA A 423 16.87 12.94 -15.14
C ALA A 423 17.29 12.99 -16.62
N ILE A 424 17.24 14.16 -17.24
CA ILE A 424 17.73 14.37 -18.61
C ILE A 424 19.25 14.23 -18.70
N SER A 425 20.02 14.69 -17.71
CA SER A 425 21.46 14.44 -17.66
C SER A 425 21.79 12.93 -17.61
N PHE A 426 21.03 12.14 -16.84
CA PHE A 426 21.17 10.68 -16.84
C PHE A 426 20.87 10.10 -18.22
N PHE A 427 19.72 10.47 -18.80
CA PHE A 427 19.31 10.02 -20.13
C PHE A 427 20.37 10.30 -21.19
N ASN A 428 20.85 11.54 -21.28
CA ASN A 428 21.89 11.94 -22.23
C ASN A 428 23.22 11.21 -22.01
N LYS A 429 23.56 10.90 -20.76
CA LYS A 429 24.80 10.21 -20.43
C LYS A 429 24.75 8.73 -20.77
N VAL A 430 23.64 8.03 -20.47
CA VAL A 430 23.50 6.61 -20.82
C VAL A 430 23.42 6.39 -22.33
N LEU A 431 22.94 7.36 -23.11
CA LEU A 431 22.95 7.26 -24.58
C LEU A 431 24.36 7.07 -25.16
N LYS A 432 25.40 7.53 -24.46
CA LYS A 432 26.80 7.33 -24.88
C LYS A 432 27.25 5.87 -24.78
N LEU A 433 26.52 5.04 -24.03
CA LEU A 433 26.74 3.60 -23.94
C LEU A 433 26.07 2.83 -25.10
N GLU A 434 25.42 3.54 -26.02
CA GLU A 434 24.69 2.99 -27.17
C GLU A 434 23.69 1.88 -26.80
N PRO A 435 22.77 2.11 -25.84
CA PRO A 435 21.81 1.10 -25.43
C PRO A 435 20.83 0.73 -26.55
N GLU A 436 20.45 -0.54 -26.60
CA GLU A 436 19.40 -1.04 -27.50
C GLU A 436 18.00 -0.64 -26.98
N VAL A 437 17.85 -0.64 -25.65
CA VAL A 437 16.60 -0.39 -24.94
C VAL A 437 16.87 0.48 -23.71
N ILE A 438 15.99 1.44 -23.45
CA ILE A 438 15.97 2.22 -22.21
C ILE A 438 14.56 2.18 -21.63
N VAL A 439 14.41 1.61 -20.43
CA VAL A 439 13.23 1.79 -19.59
C VAL A 439 13.48 3.00 -18.70
N PHE A 440 12.67 4.03 -18.87
CA PHE A 440 12.86 5.34 -18.26
C PHE A 440 11.62 5.77 -17.48
N TYR A 441 11.79 5.98 -16.19
CA TYR A 441 10.76 6.54 -15.33
C TYR A 441 10.96 8.04 -15.21
N TYR A 442 9.98 8.81 -15.66
CA TYR A 442 10.06 10.25 -15.57
C TYR A 442 8.70 10.93 -15.64
N MET A 443 8.69 12.24 -15.37
CA MET A 443 7.46 13.05 -15.40
C MET A 443 6.87 13.06 -16.81
N THR A 444 5.56 12.76 -16.89
CA THR A 444 4.81 12.74 -18.15
C THR A 444 4.89 14.09 -18.88
N GLU A 445 4.93 15.20 -18.13
CA GLU A 445 5.02 16.56 -18.67
C GLU A 445 6.29 16.84 -19.48
N SER A 446 7.35 16.04 -19.32
CA SER A 446 8.60 16.24 -20.07
C SER A 446 8.41 16.15 -21.59
N PHE A 447 7.41 15.40 -22.06
CA PHE A 447 7.06 15.32 -23.48
C PHE A 447 6.32 16.55 -24.00
N LEU A 448 5.86 17.43 -23.11
CA LEU A 448 5.14 18.66 -23.44
C LEU A 448 6.04 19.90 -23.37
N ARG A 449 7.32 19.72 -23.00
CA ARG A 449 8.31 20.77 -22.75
C ARG A 449 9.53 20.62 -23.66
N ASP A 450 10.51 21.50 -23.48
CA ASP A 450 11.78 21.49 -24.21
C ASP A 450 12.56 20.16 -24.05
N GLU A 451 12.28 19.38 -22.99
CA GLU A 451 12.88 18.06 -22.79
C GLU A 451 12.60 17.09 -23.95
N LEU A 452 11.49 17.25 -24.68
CA LEU A 452 11.15 16.43 -25.85
C LEU A 452 12.27 16.38 -26.89
N GLN A 453 13.01 17.48 -27.06
CA GLN A 453 14.09 17.57 -28.05
C GLN A 453 15.22 16.58 -27.76
N TYR A 454 15.48 16.24 -26.49
CA TYR A 454 16.48 15.24 -26.14
C TYR A 454 16.06 13.84 -26.60
N TYR A 455 14.78 13.50 -26.45
CA TYR A 455 14.24 12.23 -26.92
C TYR A 455 14.26 12.13 -28.45
N ILE A 456 13.91 13.21 -29.16
CA ILE A 456 14.01 13.28 -30.63
C ILE A 456 15.47 13.10 -31.08
N ASN A 457 16.40 13.85 -30.46
CA ASN A 457 17.82 13.81 -30.80
C ASN A 457 18.49 12.47 -30.48
N SER A 458 17.94 11.70 -29.54
CA SER A 458 18.41 10.34 -29.24
C SER A 458 18.26 9.36 -30.41
N LYS A 459 17.35 9.67 -31.36
CA LYS A 459 16.95 8.79 -32.48
C LYS A 459 16.36 7.45 -32.04
N LEU A 460 16.09 7.26 -30.75
CA LEU A 460 15.34 6.12 -30.26
C LEU A 460 13.86 6.28 -30.62
N LYS A 461 13.20 5.14 -30.75
CA LYS A 461 11.76 5.02 -30.93
C LYS A 461 11.09 4.76 -29.59
N MET A 462 9.84 5.20 -29.46
CA MET A 462 9.02 4.97 -28.29
C MET A 462 8.21 3.70 -28.49
N TYR A 463 8.60 2.61 -27.84
CA TYR A 463 7.89 1.33 -27.90
C TYR A 463 6.64 1.32 -27.01
N SER A 464 6.76 1.89 -25.81
CA SER A 464 5.65 2.01 -24.87
C SER A 464 5.76 3.29 -24.06
N HIS A 465 4.61 3.90 -23.77
CA HIS A 465 4.49 5.03 -22.86
C HIS A 465 3.23 4.82 -22.03
N ILE A 466 3.41 4.49 -20.75
CA ILE A 466 2.32 4.36 -19.79
C ILE A 466 2.46 5.38 -18.67
N PHE A 467 1.34 5.83 -18.10
CA PHE A 467 1.33 6.72 -16.95
C PHE A 467 0.20 6.39 -15.98
N SER A 468 0.37 6.79 -14.72
CA SER A 468 -0.68 6.66 -13.70
C SER A 468 -0.76 7.89 -12.81
N THR A 469 -1.98 8.16 -12.33
CA THR A 469 -2.25 9.23 -11.35
C THR A 469 -2.48 8.69 -9.95
N ALA A 470 -2.21 7.40 -9.71
CA ALA A 470 -2.30 6.78 -8.40
C ALA A 470 -1.53 7.62 -7.37
N LYS A 471 -2.23 8.02 -6.29
CA LYS A 471 -1.71 8.86 -5.20
C LYS A 471 -0.43 8.33 -4.53
N THR A 472 -0.04 7.10 -4.84
CA THR A 472 1.12 6.40 -4.31
C THR A 472 2.47 6.98 -4.71
N PHE A 473 2.55 7.78 -5.78
CA PHE A 473 3.81 8.36 -6.24
C PHE A 473 4.14 9.73 -5.64
N ASN A 474 3.19 10.36 -4.93
CA ASN A 474 3.31 11.67 -4.27
C ASN A 474 4.21 12.70 -5.00
N LEU A 475 4.10 12.78 -6.33
CA LEU A 475 4.62 13.90 -7.08
C LEU A 475 3.68 15.08 -6.90
N SER A 476 4.23 16.24 -6.62
CA SER A 476 3.54 17.51 -6.81
C SER A 476 2.99 17.55 -8.24
N ASP A 477 1.66 17.55 -8.35
CA ASP A 477 0.85 17.86 -9.53
C ASP A 477 0.94 16.94 -10.79
N TRP A 478 1.96 16.08 -10.92
CA TRP A 478 2.22 15.34 -12.18
C TRP A 478 2.20 13.81 -12.07
N SER A 479 1.64 13.12 -13.08
CA SER A 479 1.78 11.66 -13.20
C SER A 479 3.19 11.24 -13.60
N ILE A 480 3.71 10.18 -12.96
CA ILE A 480 4.90 9.47 -13.43
C ILE A 480 4.52 8.65 -14.66
N SER A 481 5.38 8.74 -15.66
CA SER A 481 5.37 7.88 -16.84
C SER A 481 6.49 6.85 -16.73
N GLN A 482 6.22 5.63 -17.19
CA GLN A 482 7.24 4.72 -17.68
C GLN A 482 7.24 4.81 -19.20
N ILE A 483 8.42 5.01 -19.76
CA ILE A 483 8.65 4.99 -21.20
C ILE A 483 9.67 3.90 -21.50
N ILE A 484 9.37 3.06 -22.50
CA ILE A 484 10.35 2.13 -23.06
C ILE A 484 10.77 2.67 -24.41
N PHE A 485 12.00 3.14 -24.47
CA PHE A 485 12.67 3.52 -25.70
C PHE A 485 13.40 2.32 -26.30
N SER A 486 13.41 2.21 -27.62
CA SER A 486 14.15 1.18 -28.34
C SER A 486 14.79 1.73 -29.61
N LYS A 487 15.94 1.19 -29.98
CA LYS A 487 16.61 1.52 -31.24
C LYS A 487 15.83 1.07 -32.48
N HIS A 488 15.05 -0.01 -32.36
CA HIS A 488 14.47 -0.70 -33.52
C HIS A 488 12.94 -0.70 -33.55
N LEU A 489 12.28 -0.91 -32.41
CA LEU A 489 10.83 -1.05 -32.31
C LEU A 489 10.14 0.20 -31.77
N GLY A 490 8.88 0.39 -32.15
CA GLY A 490 8.05 1.51 -31.69
C GLY A 490 7.95 2.67 -32.67
N ASP A 491 7.36 3.75 -32.19
CA ASP A 491 7.06 4.95 -32.98
C ASP A 491 8.22 5.95 -32.97
N THR A 492 8.44 6.63 -34.09
CA THR A 492 9.40 7.75 -34.15
C THR A 492 8.89 8.93 -33.35
N ILE A 493 9.70 9.37 -32.39
CA ILE A 493 9.40 10.53 -31.56
C ILE A 493 9.55 11.79 -32.40
N ASN A 494 8.54 12.66 -32.36
CA ASN A 494 8.50 13.90 -33.11
C ASN A 494 7.76 14.98 -32.31
N ASP A 495 7.82 16.21 -32.81
CA ASP A 495 7.20 17.40 -32.22
C ASP A 495 5.74 17.63 -32.64
N LYS A 496 5.11 16.66 -33.32
CA LYS A 496 3.71 16.74 -33.74
C LYS A 496 2.80 16.18 -32.67
N SER A 497 3.01 14.93 -32.26
CA SER A 497 2.16 14.25 -31.30
C SER A 497 2.84 13.04 -30.68
N PHE A 498 2.41 12.68 -29.47
CA PHE A 498 2.76 11.41 -28.84
C PHE A 498 1.54 10.75 -28.21
N THR A 499 1.57 9.43 -28.06
CA THR A 499 0.50 8.66 -27.42
C THR A 499 0.98 8.09 -26.09
N ALA A 500 0.18 8.25 -25.04
CA ALA A 500 0.42 7.67 -23.73
C ALA A 500 -0.81 6.91 -23.23
N LYS A 501 -0.59 5.74 -22.64
CA LYS A 501 -1.66 4.87 -22.10
C LYS A 501 -1.79 5.11 -20.60
N ARG A 502 -3.00 5.45 -20.15
CA ARG A 502 -3.30 5.61 -18.74
C ARG A 502 -3.62 4.26 -18.11
N TYR A 503 -2.98 4.01 -16.98
CA TYR A 503 -3.28 2.88 -16.11
C TYR A 503 -3.64 3.39 -14.71
N GLU A 504 -4.57 2.71 -14.05
CA GLU A 504 -4.99 3.04 -12.69
C GLU A 504 -5.07 1.80 -11.83
N LYS A 505 -4.79 1.97 -10.53
CA LYS A 505 -4.92 0.91 -9.55
C LYS A 505 -6.34 0.89 -8.99
N ASP A 506 -6.99 -0.27 -9.04
CA ASP A 506 -8.24 -0.56 -8.35
C ASP A 506 -8.09 -1.75 -7.38
N LYS A 507 -9.21 -2.30 -6.91
CA LYS A 507 -9.22 -3.45 -5.97
C LYS A 507 -8.75 -4.76 -6.61
N ILE A 508 -8.72 -4.83 -7.95
CA ILE A 508 -8.44 -6.03 -8.75
C ILE A 508 -7.00 -6.00 -9.28
N GLY A 509 -6.48 -4.82 -9.62
CA GLY A 509 -5.10 -4.70 -10.10
C GLY A 509 -4.75 -3.33 -10.65
N PHE A 510 -3.68 -3.28 -11.43
CA PHE A 510 -3.25 -2.09 -12.17
C PHE A 510 -3.67 -2.24 -13.63
N ASN A 511 -4.75 -1.55 -14.00
CA ASN A 511 -5.51 -1.84 -15.22
C ASN A 511 -5.42 -0.68 -16.21
N TYR A 512 -5.36 -1.02 -17.50
CA TYR A 512 -5.49 -0.04 -18.58
C TYR A 512 -6.86 0.65 -18.52
N VAL A 513 -6.85 1.97 -18.65
CA VAL A 513 -8.06 2.79 -18.65
C VAL A 513 -8.35 3.33 -20.04
N LYS A 514 -7.40 4.08 -20.60
CA LYS A 514 -7.58 4.78 -21.87
C LYS A 514 -6.24 5.21 -22.48
N SER A 515 -6.19 5.31 -23.80
CA SER A 515 -5.07 5.91 -24.53
C SER A 515 -5.35 7.39 -24.82
N TYR A 516 -4.34 8.23 -24.64
CA TYR A 516 -4.38 9.66 -24.92
C TYR A 516 -3.34 9.97 -26.00
N THR A 517 -3.77 10.64 -27.07
CA THR A 517 -2.87 11.19 -28.08
C THR A 517 -2.81 12.69 -27.90
N TYR A 518 -1.63 13.20 -27.57
CA TYR A 518 -1.39 14.62 -27.32
C TYR A 518 -0.88 15.28 -28.59
N ASP A 519 -1.58 16.30 -29.05
CA ASP A 519 -1.13 17.17 -30.15
C ASP A 519 -0.25 18.29 -29.57
N LEU A 520 1.03 18.23 -29.90
CA LEU A 520 2.04 19.16 -29.44
C LEU A 520 2.06 20.46 -30.24
N LYS A 521 1.52 20.45 -31.47
CA LYS A 521 1.42 21.63 -32.32
C LYS A 521 0.27 22.54 -31.91
N ARG A 522 -0.74 21.99 -31.23
CA ARG A 522 -1.81 22.84 -30.68
C ARG A 522 -1.24 23.80 -29.64
N PRO A 523 -1.65 25.09 -29.68
CA PRO A 523 -1.21 26.08 -28.71
C PRO A 523 -1.75 25.74 -27.32
N SER A 524 -1.11 26.27 -26.29
CA SER A 524 -1.62 26.17 -24.93
C SER A 524 -2.86 27.05 -24.78
N LEU A 525 -4.00 26.45 -24.49
CA LEU A 525 -5.26 27.17 -24.28
C LEU A 525 -5.16 28.12 -23.08
N VAL A 526 -4.43 27.72 -22.04
CA VAL A 526 -4.15 28.57 -20.88
C VAL A 526 -3.39 29.82 -21.31
N LYS A 527 -2.33 29.68 -22.13
CA LYS A 527 -1.57 30.84 -22.64
C LYS A 527 -2.40 31.72 -23.58
N GLU A 528 -3.31 31.13 -24.36
CA GLU A 528 -4.25 31.89 -25.18
C GLU A 528 -5.20 32.74 -24.31
N ILE A 529 -5.75 32.15 -23.25
CA ILE A 529 -6.60 32.86 -22.28
C ILE A 529 -5.80 33.95 -21.56
N ASP A 530 -4.58 33.66 -21.12
CA ASP A 530 -3.70 34.65 -20.47
C ASP A 530 -3.37 35.82 -21.40
N THR A 531 -3.18 35.54 -22.68
CA THR A 531 -2.96 36.56 -23.71
C THR A 531 -4.21 37.43 -23.87
N ALA A 532 -5.41 36.83 -23.91
CA ALA A 532 -6.66 37.56 -23.95
C ALA A 532 -6.87 38.42 -22.68
N ILE A 533 -6.53 37.92 -21.49
CA ILE A 533 -6.58 38.69 -20.24
C ILE A 533 -5.71 39.95 -20.34
N LYS A 534 -4.47 39.82 -20.85
CA LYS A 534 -3.51 40.92 -21.00
C LYS A 534 -3.91 41.93 -22.06
N GLN A 535 -4.42 41.48 -23.21
CA GLN A 535 -4.85 42.36 -24.31
C GLN A 535 -6.08 43.20 -23.95
N ASN A 536 -6.93 42.72 -23.04
CA ASN A 536 -8.18 43.37 -22.65
C ASN A 536 -8.11 44.06 -21.27
N GLN A 537 -6.91 44.48 -20.80
CA GLN A 537 -6.73 45.25 -19.55
C GLN A 537 -7.18 46.71 -19.71
N LYS A 538 -8.44 46.94 -20.06
CA LYS A 538 -9.01 48.25 -20.36
C LYS A 538 -10.35 48.44 -19.65
N GLY A 539 -10.73 49.70 -19.43
CA GLY A 539 -11.94 50.06 -18.69
C GLY A 539 -11.73 50.16 -17.18
N MET A 540 -12.82 50.10 -16.42
CA MET A 540 -12.79 50.33 -14.97
C MET A 540 -12.12 49.17 -14.24
N ILE A 541 -11.19 49.47 -13.34
CA ILE A 541 -10.54 48.47 -12.50
C ILE A 541 -11.54 47.97 -11.45
N LEU A 542 -11.78 46.67 -11.44
CA LEU A 542 -12.71 45.99 -10.55
C LEU A 542 -12.01 45.23 -9.42
N GLY A 543 -10.72 44.92 -9.60
CA GLY A 543 -10.05 43.94 -8.73
C GLY A 543 -8.68 43.50 -9.20
N ASN A 544 -8.20 42.43 -8.57
CA ASN A 544 -6.93 41.78 -8.90
C ASN A 544 -7.13 40.27 -9.09
N TYR A 545 -6.39 39.72 -10.05
CA TYR A 545 -6.34 38.29 -10.37
C TYR A 545 -4.96 37.71 -10.04
N SER A 546 -4.92 36.56 -9.38
CA SER A 546 -3.70 35.79 -9.11
C SER A 546 -3.70 34.48 -9.91
N TYR A 547 -2.67 34.29 -10.74
CA TYR A 547 -2.52 33.09 -11.58
C TYR A 547 -2.29 31.83 -10.74
N LEU A 548 -2.79 30.70 -11.26
CA LEU A 548 -2.56 29.30 -10.88
C LEU A 548 -2.94 28.87 -9.44
N GLU A 549 -2.95 29.77 -8.46
CA GLU A 549 -3.39 29.47 -7.08
C GLU A 549 -4.41 30.50 -6.55
N SER A 550 -5.69 30.21 -6.84
CA SER A 550 -6.75 30.17 -5.80
C SER A 550 -7.58 31.39 -5.36
N SER A 551 -7.51 32.60 -5.96
CA SER A 551 -8.57 33.62 -5.71
C SER A 551 -8.71 34.72 -6.78
N ILE A 552 -9.95 35.08 -7.07
CA ILE A 552 -10.32 36.32 -7.77
C ILE A 552 -10.76 37.31 -6.68
N ASN A 553 -10.13 38.49 -6.59
CA ASN A 553 -10.44 39.49 -5.58
C ASN A 553 -11.02 40.74 -6.23
N MET A 554 -12.32 40.96 -6.05
CA MET A 554 -13.05 42.10 -6.62
C MET A 554 -13.05 43.25 -5.60
N THR A 555 -11.99 44.04 -5.61
CA THR A 555 -11.84 45.26 -4.80
C THR A 555 -11.31 46.40 -5.66
N ASN A 556 -11.76 47.63 -5.42
CA ASN A 556 -11.26 48.83 -6.10
C ASN A 556 -9.79 49.20 -5.75
N LYS A 557 -9.07 48.37 -4.97
CA LYS A 557 -7.68 48.59 -4.58
C LYS A 557 -6.73 47.78 -5.47
N PRO A 558 -5.80 48.40 -6.20
CA PRO A 558 -4.75 47.68 -6.92
C PRO A 558 -3.75 47.07 -5.92
N SER A 559 -3.42 45.79 -6.10
CA SER A 559 -2.36 45.12 -5.35
C SER A 559 -1.03 45.28 -6.08
N LYS A 560 0.06 45.54 -5.33
CA LYS A 560 1.41 45.47 -5.91
C LYS A 560 1.68 44.02 -6.34
N ASN A 561 2.01 43.82 -7.61
CA ASN A 561 2.41 42.54 -8.23
C ASN A 561 1.29 41.61 -8.74
N GLN A 562 0.03 42.06 -8.90
CA GLN A 562 -1.05 41.25 -9.48
C GLN A 562 -1.62 41.83 -10.79
N THR A 563 -2.23 40.98 -11.61
CA THR A 563 -2.87 41.41 -12.88
C THR A 563 -4.21 42.09 -12.58
N PRO A 564 -4.44 43.32 -13.07
CA PRO A 564 -5.69 44.02 -12.81
C PRO A 564 -6.86 43.35 -13.55
N ILE A 565 -7.96 43.18 -12.82
CA ILE A 565 -9.26 42.81 -13.39
C ILE A 565 -9.96 44.10 -13.76
N THR A 566 -10.45 44.16 -14.98
CA THR A 566 -11.14 45.28 -15.57
C THR A 566 -12.47 44.83 -16.14
N THR A 567 -13.35 45.79 -16.47
CA THR A 567 -14.62 45.50 -17.13
C THR A 567 -14.44 44.72 -18.44
N GLU A 568 -13.36 44.93 -19.19
CA GLU A 568 -13.16 44.29 -20.51
C GLU A 568 -12.48 42.92 -20.45
N ASN A 569 -11.70 42.59 -19.40
CA ASN A 569 -11.09 41.27 -19.24
C ASN A 569 -11.76 40.35 -18.21
N LEU A 570 -12.79 40.83 -17.50
CA LEU A 570 -13.48 40.06 -16.44
C LEU A 570 -13.92 38.66 -16.93
N GLN A 571 -14.51 38.58 -18.12
CA GLN A 571 -14.96 37.31 -18.70
C GLN A 571 -13.83 36.30 -18.90
N TYR A 572 -12.63 36.72 -19.33
CA TYR A 572 -11.50 35.81 -19.53
C TYR A 572 -10.88 35.37 -18.20
N CYS A 573 -10.85 36.26 -17.20
CA CYS A 573 -10.45 35.92 -15.83
C CYS A 573 -11.39 34.88 -15.21
N LEU A 574 -12.71 35.05 -15.39
CA LEU A 574 -13.72 34.09 -14.95
C LEU A 574 -13.62 32.76 -15.72
N LEU A 575 -13.40 32.79 -17.04
CA LEU A 575 -13.21 31.59 -17.86
C LEU A 575 -12.01 30.79 -17.38
N SER A 576 -10.86 31.45 -17.18
CA SER A 576 -9.65 30.82 -16.65
C SER A 576 -9.91 30.11 -15.32
N LYS A 577 -10.74 30.72 -14.45
CA LYS A 577 -11.14 30.10 -13.19
C LYS A 577 -12.13 28.96 -13.38
N GLY A 578 -13.08 29.11 -14.29
CA GLY A 578 -14.12 28.13 -14.62
C GLY A 578 -13.60 26.84 -15.21
N LEU A 579 -12.68 26.93 -16.18
CA LEU A 579 -12.04 25.75 -16.79
C LEU A 579 -11.26 24.91 -15.76
N ASN A 580 -10.79 25.51 -14.66
CA ASN A 580 -10.17 24.79 -13.56
C ASN A 580 -11.16 23.97 -12.69
N PHE A 581 -12.47 24.20 -12.82
CA PHE A 581 -13.54 23.50 -12.11
C PHE A 581 -14.38 22.60 -13.01
N ASN A 582 -14.62 23.02 -14.26
CA ASN A 582 -15.54 22.35 -15.19
C ASN A 582 -14.94 21.10 -15.87
N THR A 583 -13.67 20.79 -15.60
CA THR A 583 -13.13 19.47 -15.91
C THR A 583 -13.27 18.57 -14.69
N HIS A 584 -14.31 17.73 -14.68
CA HIS A 584 -14.64 16.77 -13.62
C HIS A 584 -13.63 15.61 -13.49
N HIS A 585 -12.33 15.85 -13.65
CA HIS A 585 -11.29 14.86 -13.44
C HIS A 585 -10.28 15.32 -12.40
N LYS A 586 -10.10 14.44 -11.40
CA LYS A 586 -8.87 14.44 -10.62
C LYS A 586 -7.71 14.23 -11.63
N TYR A 587 -6.76 15.16 -11.62
CA TYR A 587 -5.38 15.05 -12.15
C TYR A 587 -5.10 15.54 -13.60
N PHE A 588 -3.87 16.04 -13.80
CA PHE A 588 -3.20 16.50 -15.04
C PHE A 588 -3.80 17.71 -15.80
N GLU A 589 -5.07 18.06 -15.58
CA GLU A 589 -5.77 19.10 -16.37
C GLU A 589 -5.61 20.55 -15.85
N ARG A 590 -4.92 20.75 -14.72
CA ARG A 590 -4.67 22.09 -14.16
C ARG A 590 -3.43 22.79 -14.71
N ASN A 591 -2.83 22.24 -15.75
CA ASN A 591 -1.56 22.73 -16.26
C ASN A 591 -1.65 23.24 -17.70
N ASP A 592 -0.93 24.33 -17.98
CA ASP A 592 -0.86 25.03 -19.26
C ASP A 592 -0.33 24.18 -20.42
N TYR A 593 0.48 23.15 -20.12
CA TYR A 593 1.02 22.23 -21.12
C TYR A 593 -0.02 21.21 -21.63
N VAL A 594 -1.06 20.91 -20.86
CA VAL A 594 -2.01 19.82 -21.14
C VAL A 594 -3.28 20.33 -21.80
N LEU A 595 -3.75 21.51 -21.39
CA LEU A 595 -4.88 22.20 -22.02
C LEU A 595 -4.42 22.81 -23.34
N LYS A 596 -4.65 22.08 -24.43
CA LYS A 596 -4.29 22.47 -25.80
C LYS A 596 -5.52 22.91 -26.60
N GLY A 597 -5.41 24.04 -27.29
CA GLY A 597 -6.50 24.59 -28.10
C GLY A 597 -6.45 26.12 -28.19
N LYS A 598 -7.33 26.69 -29.00
CA LYS A 598 -7.51 28.14 -29.10
C LYS A 598 -8.75 28.60 -28.35
N LEU A 599 -8.72 29.84 -27.86
CA LEU A 599 -9.89 30.45 -27.21
C LEU A 599 -11.12 30.46 -28.13
N SER A 600 -10.94 30.68 -29.42
CA SER A 600 -12.01 30.67 -30.43
C SER A 600 -12.64 29.29 -30.68
N GLU A 601 -11.99 28.22 -30.23
CA GLU A 601 -12.48 26.84 -30.38
C GLU A 601 -13.37 26.41 -29.21
N ILE A 602 -13.44 27.22 -28.14
CA ILE A 602 -14.32 26.94 -27.01
C ILE A 602 -15.77 27.20 -27.44
N SER A 603 -16.63 26.19 -27.38
CA SER A 603 -18.07 26.34 -27.64
C SER A 603 -18.70 27.35 -26.67
N GLN A 604 -19.67 28.13 -27.13
CA GLN A 604 -20.36 29.12 -26.32
C GLN A 604 -21.01 28.54 -25.05
N GLU A 605 -21.49 27.29 -25.13
CA GLU A 605 -22.04 26.55 -23.99
C GLU A 605 -20.96 26.30 -22.92
N LEU A 606 -19.88 25.61 -23.27
CA LEU A 606 -18.75 25.36 -22.36
C LEU A 606 -18.13 26.65 -21.79
N PHE A 607 -18.06 27.70 -22.61
CA PHE A 607 -17.62 29.02 -22.15
C PHE A 607 -18.56 29.53 -21.05
N SER A 608 -19.87 29.59 -21.33
CA SER A 608 -20.90 30.04 -20.38
C SER A 608 -20.92 29.22 -19.09
N ASP A 609 -20.84 27.90 -19.19
CA ASP A 609 -20.83 27.00 -18.03
C ASP A 609 -19.60 27.24 -17.16
N SER A 610 -18.42 27.39 -17.77
CA SER A 610 -17.19 27.69 -17.05
C SER A 610 -17.30 29.01 -16.29
N ILE A 611 -17.85 30.05 -16.91
CA ILE A 611 -18.14 31.33 -16.25
C ILE A 611 -19.10 31.13 -15.08
N ALA A 612 -20.21 30.42 -15.28
CA ALA A 612 -21.18 30.15 -14.22
C ALA A 612 -20.53 29.40 -13.04
N PHE A 613 -19.79 28.33 -13.30
CA PHE A 613 -19.08 27.57 -12.27
C PHE A 613 -18.09 28.42 -11.47
N SER A 614 -17.40 29.36 -12.11
CA SER A 614 -16.48 30.27 -11.42
C SER A 614 -17.18 31.18 -10.40
N LEU A 615 -18.47 31.47 -10.60
CA LEU A 615 -19.28 32.31 -9.70
C LEU A 615 -19.88 31.52 -8.53
N PHE A 616 -20.09 30.21 -8.65
CA PHE A 616 -20.75 29.37 -7.64
C PHE A 616 -19.83 28.81 -6.54
N TYR A 617 -18.53 28.59 -6.81
CA TYR A 617 -17.62 27.94 -5.86
C TYR A 617 -16.86 28.93 -4.93
N LEU A 618 -16.64 28.52 -3.66
CA LEU A 618 -16.09 29.31 -2.54
C LEU A 618 -14.71 29.98 -2.80
N ARG A 619 -14.52 31.18 -2.22
CA ARG A 619 -13.37 32.14 -2.28
C ARG A 619 -13.43 33.27 -3.33
N MET A 620 -14.62 33.66 -3.77
CA MET A 620 -14.85 34.97 -4.38
C MET A 620 -15.10 36.01 -3.28
N ALA A 621 -14.18 36.93 -3.07
CA ALA A 621 -14.44 38.10 -2.22
C ALA A 621 -15.06 39.19 -3.09
N PHE A 622 -16.37 39.38 -2.98
CA PHE A 622 -17.07 40.57 -3.47
C PHE A 622 -17.19 41.54 -2.29
N THR A 623 -16.53 42.69 -2.34
CA THR A 623 -16.68 43.73 -1.31
C THR A 623 -16.97 45.06 -1.96
N ASN A 624 -18.20 45.55 -1.75
CA ASN A 624 -18.65 46.89 -2.11
C ASN A 624 -18.44 47.88 -0.96
N LYS A 625 -17.53 47.64 -0.01
CA LYS A 625 -17.36 48.53 1.15
C LYS A 625 -17.00 49.93 0.67
N GLU A 626 -17.91 50.88 0.86
CA GLU A 626 -17.63 52.30 0.80
C GLU A 626 -16.47 52.61 1.75
N VAL A 627 -15.60 53.52 1.31
CA VAL A 627 -14.51 54.05 2.12
C VAL A 627 -15.15 54.65 3.36
N ALA A 628 -14.96 54.01 4.52
CA ALA A 628 -15.38 54.58 5.79
C ALA A 628 -14.72 55.95 5.91
N SER A 629 -15.55 57.00 5.86
CA SER A 629 -15.17 58.36 6.17
C SER A 629 -14.56 58.38 7.58
N SER A 630 -13.40 59.00 7.68
CA SER A 630 -12.76 59.40 8.92
C SER A 630 -13.76 59.92 9.97
N GLY A 631 -13.83 59.23 11.10
CA GLY A 631 -14.39 59.67 12.38
C GLY A 631 -13.99 58.58 13.38
N GLY A 632 -13.10 58.82 14.33
CA GLY A 632 -13.11 59.92 15.28
C GLY A 632 -13.74 59.40 16.56
N GLY A 633 -12.92 59.10 17.57
CA GLY A 633 -13.38 58.87 18.95
C GLY A 633 -12.63 57.77 19.70
N GLY A 634 -11.73 58.20 20.60
CA GLY A 634 -11.21 57.41 21.72
C GLY A 634 -9.76 57.00 21.60
#